data_AF-A0A9P7ANF2-F1
#
_entry.id   AF-A0A9P7ANF2-F1
#
_cell.length_a   1.000
_cell.length_b   1.000
_cell.length_c   1.000
_cell.angle_alpha   90.00
_cell.angle_beta   90.00
_cell.angle_gamma   90.00
#
_symmetry.space_group_name_H-M   'P 1'
#
loop_
_entity.id
_entity.type
_entity.pdbx_description
1 polymer ?
#
loop_
_entity_poly.entity_id
_entity_poly.type
_entity_poly.pdbx_seq_one_letter_code
_entity_poly.pdbx_strand_id
1 'polypeptide(L)'
;MDFLSQTYIALRGPTGAPQSAQDTIAKLSDRLSPSTLLADRRAAVLALKGLARDCKEDVGERALPGLLEVLQNDAEIDAEIAKAVLETITQLCEPDDDSKDLALKHTDYVIRNERAVHVLFSLLGDAHFYTRYATLQLLSVLLQNRRSQVQGYFLKAPAGTSSVIAVLEDKREIIRNESIIVIQMLISQSPDIQKVLAFQGAFEKLFNTVTNEGGLEGGVISQDALQCVDSLLRYNSSNQSYFRETSLPSLLCSLLLLPSNLSLQDPVPQEFALQFWDSQKVANVSLVLGIMGMLVGSKGSSQELSVFVRGFVELALASNAPTPLKTQALHLLPSTLTFPLSEVILTPYMPVPETRGEEWDRLEPASALDALVELALHGEYNGLYSDSRTKEGLELRSAAVAVFDNFVRKDDIRQAIVQGMLPPQQPNEVPMISPLLHSLCLSPSSPLNIANVTSTHLATLLFSHLLAGSPRAKTVARSIKPSSSISGETSGPGTLFVPADNNTPAPTQPDEDEDEEDAPQSLLHLFSENLSLCFLSRSRAENDREEREWNRLIVGYICLLAQWLWDDPKATREFLEAGGLGTLVEPINQTSESEDLIPGICAFLLGICYEFNREPGEITRHVATIHPIISRLGVDVLLGHMSRVREHDWFKSISPESMVLRYPTKALQNTPPVEQEGEIWLDWSFVDFWKSNQHTIQRGLATDPSTLASSSGPSAESAMLINSLKDVIRSQVQEIDALQLRLKELSVAEARVRSHGCIRMLLLTMINRQLAESEARIVELGAELQTSDGKKREVEKEQEDLLVLLDDMSTKRRRDKQRMREAGMEVSEDEADDDDEDEDEGGDE
;
A
#
# COMPACT_ATOMS: atom_id res chain seq x y z
N MET A 1 -6.75 45.02 -43.38
CA MET A 1 -8.15 45.46 -43.56
C MET A 1 -8.59 45.36 -45.02
N ASP A 2 -7.74 45.69 -46.00
CA ASP A 2 -8.15 45.75 -47.42
C ASP A 2 -8.40 44.39 -48.12
N PHE A 3 -7.85 43.30 -47.59
CA PHE A 3 -8.03 41.96 -48.19
C PHE A 3 -9.37 41.31 -47.82
N LEU A 4 -9.83 41.44 -46.56
CA LEU A 4 -11.17 40.98 -46.16
C LEU A 4 -12.28 41.68 -46.97
N SER A 5 -12.09 42.95 -47.32
CA SER A 5 -12.98 43.65 -48.25
C SER A 5 -12.94 43.09 -49.67
N GLN A 6 -11.79 42.63 -50.17
CA GLN A 6 -11.70 42.02 -51.50
C GLN A 6 -12.39 40.64 -51.56
N THR A 7 -12.23 39.81 -50.52
CA THR A 7 -12.94 38.53 -50.42
C THR A 7 -14.46 38.75 -50.32
N TYR A 8 -14.88 39.75 -49.54
CA TYR A 8 -16.28 40.14 -49.40
C TYR A 8 -16.91 40.65 -50.71
N ILE A 9 -16.17 41.45 -51.49
CA ILE A 9 -16.60 41.93 -52.82
C ILE A 9 -16.69 40.78 -53.82
N ALA A 10 -15.75 39.83 -53.81
CA ALA A 10 -15.76 38.66 -54.69
C ALA A 10 -16.93 37.69 -54.39
N LEU A 11 -17.39 37.65 -53.15
CA LEU A 11 -18.54 36.82 -52.74
C LEU A 11 -19.87 37.41 -53.25
N ARG A 12 -20.08 38.73 -53.21
CA ARG A 12 -21.37 39.39 -53.56
C ARG A 12 -21.91 39.21 -55.00
N GLY A 13 -21.13 38.67 -55.93
CA GLY A 13 -21.55 38.50 -57.33
C GLY A 13 -21.83 39.84 -58.06
N PRO A 14 -22.17 39.80 -59.35
CA PRO A 14 -22.31 41.01 -60.18
C PRO A 14 -23.48 41.94 -59.78
N THR A 15 -24.41 41.48 -58.95
CA THR A 15 -25.64 42.21 -58.56
C THR A 15 -25.63 42.76 -57.13
N GLY A 16 -24.61 42.46 -56.31
CA GLY A 16 -24.45 43.07 -54.98
C GLY A 16 -25.47 42.64 -53.91
N ALA A 17 -26.29 41.62 -54.16
CA ALA A 17 -27.29 41.11 -53.22
C ALA A 17 -26.66 40.35 -52.04
N PRO A 18 -27.27 40.34 -50.83
CA PRO A 18 -26.81 39.51 -49.72
C PRO A 18 -26.89 38.02 -50.13
N GLN A 19 -25.76 37.34 -50.12
CA GLN A 19 -25.71 35.89 -50.38
C GLN A 19 -26.25 35.12 -49.18
N SER A 20 -26.90 33.98 -49.44
CA SER A 20 -27.23 33.03 -48.37
C SER A 20 -25.94 32.44 -47.78
N ALA A 21 -26.01 31.96 -46.53
CA ALA A 21 -24.89 31.27 -45.89
C ALA A 21 -24.46 30.06 -46.71
N GLN A 22 -25.43 29.27 -47.22
CA GLN A 22 -25.18 28.11 -48.08
C GLN A 22 -24.45 28.46 -49.38
N ASP A 23 -24.84 29.52 -50.09
CA ASP A 23 -24.16 29.95 -51.33
C ASP A 23 -22.73 30.42 -51.05
N THR A 24 -22.53 31.07 -49.90
CA THR A 24 -21.22 31.54 -49.45
C THR A 24 -20.31 30.34 -49.14
N ILE A 25 -20.80 29.36 -48.38
CA ILE A 25 -20.10 28.13 -48.03
C ILE A 25 -19.74 27.35 -49.30
N ALA A 26 -20.66 27.22 -50.26
CA ALA A 26 -20.40 26.54 -51.53
C ALA A 26 -19.23 27.18 -52.30
N LYS A 27 -19.24 28.52 -52.46
CA LYS A 27 -18.14 29.24 -53.12
C LYS A 27 -16.81 29.12 -52.39
N LEU A 28 -16.82 29.08 -51.05
CA LEU A 28 -15.62 28.88 -50.26
C LEU A 28 -15.10 27.45 -50.37
N SER A 29 -16.00 26.46 -50.42
CA SER A 29 -15.66 25.05 -50.64
C SER A 29 -15.01 24.82 -51.99
N ASP A 30 -15.51 25.44 -53.07
CA ASP A 30 -14.90 25.34 -54.41
C ASP A 30 -13.45 25.85 -54.41
N ARG A 31 -13.15 26.84 -53.57
CA ARG A 31 -11.79 27.40 -53.45
C ARG A 31 -10.82 26.46 -52.75
N LEU A 32 -11.27 25.41 -52.07
CA LEU A 32 -10.40 24.42 -51.41
C LEU A 32 -9.73 23.46 -52.40
N SER A 33 -10.11 23.47 -53.68
CA SER A 33 -9.52 22.63 -54.72
C SER A 33 -7.99 22.77 -54.78
N PRO A 34 -7.23 21.68 -54.99
CA PRO A 34 -5.77 21.75 -55.17
C PRO A 34 -5.29 22.67 -56.30
N SER A 35 -6.18 23.01 -57.24
CA SER A 35 -5.91 23.88 -58.40
C SER A 35 -5.87 25.38 -58.07
N THR A 36 -6.36 25.78 -56.90
CA THR A 36 -6.34 27.19 -56.46
C THR A 36 -4.97 27.56 -55.87
N LEU A 37 -4.72 28.86 -55.65
CA LEU A 37 -3.49 29.30 -54.97
C LEU A 37 -3.59 28.99 -53.47
N LEU A 38 -2.47 28.60 -52.84
CA LEU A 38 -2.41 28.29 -51.40
C LEU A 38 -2.94 29.45 -50.53
N ALA A 39 -2.63 30.69 -50.89
CA ALA A 39 -3.11 31.88 -50.19
C ALA A 39 -4.64 32.01 -50.24
N ASP A 40 -5.26 31.64 -51.37
CA ASP A 40 -6.72 31.67 -51.54
C ASP A 40 -7.38 30.50 -50.80
N ARG A 41 -6.76 29.31 -50.77
CA ARG A 41 -7.19 28.19 -49.92
C ARG A 41 -7.18 28.57 -48.46
N ARG A 42 -6.07 29.12 -47.98
CA ARG A 42 -5.92 29.57 -46.58
C ARG A 42 -7.01 30.58 -46.20
N ALA A 43 -7.27 31.57 -47.06
CA ALA A 43 -8.35 32.53 -46.84
C ALA A 43 -9.74 31.87 -46.81
N ALA A 44 -9.98 30.89 -47.68
CA ALA A 44 -11.23 30.14 -47.70
C ALA A 44 -11.43 29.32 -46.43
N VAL A 45 -10.41 28.61 -45.96
CA VAL A 45 -10.46 27.84 -44.71
C VAL A 45 -10.73 28.76 -43.51
N LEU A 46 -10.06 29.91 -43.41
CA LEU A 46 -10.32 30.87 -42.33
C LEU A 46 -11.75 31.42 -42.33
N ALA A 47 -12.32 31.68 -43.52
CA ALA A 47 -13.70 32.10 -43.64
C ALA A 47 -14.68 30.98 -43.24
N LEU A 48 -14.40 29.73 -43.65
CA LEU A 48 -15.18 28.56 -43.27
C LEU A 48 -15.13 28.29 -41.76
N LYS A 49 -13.97 28.49 -41.12
CA LYS A 49 -13.84 28.43 -39.65
C LYS A 49 -14.81 29.38 -38.96
N GLY A 50 -14.89 30.63 -39.42
CA GLY A 50 -15.83 31.61 -38.86
C GLY A 50 -17.29 31.19 -39.02
N LEU A 51 -17.64 30.60 -40.17
CA LEU A 51 -18.98 30.11 -40.47
C LEU A 51 -19.34 28.82 -39.72
N ALA A 52 -18.36 27.98 -39.37
CA ALA A 52 -18.59 26.72 -38.66
C ALA A 52 -19.22 26.91 -37.27
N ARG A 53 -19.10 28.11 -36.68
CA ARG A 53 -19.73 28.44 -35.39
C ARG A 53 -21.25 28.54 -35.50
N ASP A 54 -21.74 29.21 -36.53
CA ASP A 54 -23.16 29.55 -36.66
C ASP A 54 -23.87 28.64 -37.69
N CYS A 55 -23.12 27.97 -38.58
CA CYS A 55 -23.63 27.15 -39.69
C CYS A 55 -22.92 25.77 -39.77
N LYS A 56 -22.75 25.11 -38.63
CA LYS A 56 -22.00 23.84 -38.47
C LYS A 56 -22.44 22.74 -39.46
N GLU A 57 -23.75 22.53 -39.59
CA GLU A 57 -24.31 21.52 -40.49
C GLU A 57 -23.97 21.82 -41.97
N ASP A 58 -24.26 23.04 -42.43
CA ASP A 58 -24.00 23.43 -43.83
C ASP A 58 -22.50 23.34 -44.18
N VAL A 59 -21.62 23.79 -43.27
CA VAL A 59 -20.17 23.70 -43.46
C VAL A 59 -19.72 22.24 -43.50
N GLY A 60 -20.22 21.41 -42.58
CA GLY A 60 -19.88 20.00 -42.51
C GLY A 60 -20.38 19.18 -43.72
N GLU A 61 -21.54 19.53 -44.29
CA GLU A 61 -22.07 18.84 -45.47
C GLU A 61 -21.38 19.25 -46.77
N ARG A 62 -20.97 20.52 -46.90
CA ARG A 62 -20.43 21.05 -48.17
C ARG A 62 -18.92 21.12 -48.20
N ALA A 63 -18.27 21.55 -47.13
CA ALA A 63 -16.85 21.90 -47.13
C ALA A 63 -15.93 20.82 -46.53
N LEU A 64 -16.45 19.92 -45.68
CA LEU A 64 -15.66 18.87 -45.04
C LEU A 64 -14.82 18.01 -46.00
N PRO A 65 -15.30 17.60 -47.20
CA PRO A 65 -14.47 16.87 -48.16
C PRO A 65 -13.24 17.68 -48.60
N GLY A 66 -13.43 18.97 -48.92
CA GLY A 66 -12.34 19.86 -49.33
C GLY A 66 -11.40 20.19 -48.17
N LEU A 67 -11.91 20.32 -46.94
CA LEU A 67 -11.09 20.49 -45.74
C LEU A 67 -10.18 19.28 -45.51
N LEU A 68 -10.67 18.06 -45.76
CA LEU A 68 -9.83 16.85 -45.67
C LEU A 68 -8.75 16.81 -46.76
N GLU A 69 -9.04 17.27 -47.98
CA GLU A 69 -8.03 17.39 -49.03
C GLU A 69 -6.95 18.40 -48.66
N VAL A 70 -7.33 19.56 -48.10
CA VAL A 70 -6.38 20.57 -47.61
C VAL A 70 -5.54 20.02 -46.46
N LEU A 71 -6.15 19.33 -45.51
CA LEU A 71 -5.42 18.65 -44.42
C LEU A 71 -4.37 17.68 -44.97
N GLN A 72 -4.72 16.90 -46.00
CA GLN A 72 -3.84 15.85 -46.54
C GLN A 72 -2.74 16.37 -47.47
N ASN A 73 -2.94 17.50 -48.14
CA ASN A 73 -2.03 17.98 -49.17
C ASN A 73 -1.22 19.22 -48.75
N ASP A 74 -1.79 20.09 -47.91
CA ASP A 74 -1.20 21.40 -47.60
C ASP A 74 -0.70 21.51 -46.15
N ALA A 75 -1.26 20.73 -45.21
CA ALA A 75 -0.96 20.93 -43.78
C ALA A 75 0.49 20.63 -43.39
N GLU A 76 1.18 19.72 -44.08
CA GLU A 76 2.61 19.46 -43.87
C GLU A 76 3.51 20.56 -44.48
N ILE A 77 2.97 21.36 -45.41
CA ILE A 77 3.72 22.34 -46.20
C ILE A 77 3.63 23.73 -45.59
N ASP A 78 2.46 24.13 -45.08
CA ASP A 78 2.20 25.47 -44.55
C ASP A 78 1.51 25.41 -43.17
N ALA A 79 2.18 25.95 -42.16
CA ALA A 79 1.70 25.89 -40.78
C ALA A 79 0.43 26.73 -40.53
N GLU A 80 0.21 27.80 -41.30
CA GLU A 80 -0.97 28.66 -41.12
C GLU A 80 -2.25 27.98 -41.63
N ILE A 81 -2.20 27.36 -42.81
CA ILE A 81 -3.31 26.58 -43.33
C ILE A 81 -3.54 25.31 -42.52
N ALA A 82 -2.47 24.65 -42.04
CA ALA A 82 -2.56 23.50 -41.14
C ALA A 82 -3.35 23.84 -39.88
N LYS A 83 -2.96 24.92 -39.19
CA LYS A 83 -3.67 25.42 -38.02
C LYS A 83 -5.14 25.70 -38.36
N ALA A 84 -5.40 26.45 -39.42
CA ALA A 84 -6.75 26.85 -39.78
C ALA A 84 -7.66 25.65 -40.09
N VAL A 85 -7.16 24.65 -40.83
CA VAL A 85 -7.94 23.46 -41.19
C VAL A 85 -8.19 22.55 -39.99
N LEU A 86 -7.17 22.34 -39.14
CA LEU A 86 -7.30 21.55 -37.92
C LEU A 86 -8.32 22.15 -36.95
N GLU A 87 -8.26 23.46 -36.71
CA GLU A 87 -9.22 24.16 -35.84
C GLU A 87 -10.64 24.12 -36.43
N THR A 88 -10.78 24.23 -37.75
CA THR A 88 -12.09 24.15 -38.42
C THR A 88 -12.70 22.75 -38.27
N ILE A 89 -11.92 21.69 -38.51
CA ILE A 89 -12.39 20.31 -38.36
C ILE A 89 -12.70 20.00 -36.89
N THR A 90 -11.87 20.46 -35.96
CA THR A 90 -12.10 20.30 -34.51
C THR A 90 -13.47 20.87 -34.14
N GLN A 91 -13.77 22.10 -34.56
CA GLN A 91 -15.04 22.77 -34.29
C GLN A 91 -16.25 22.03 -34.91
N LEU A 92 -16.09 21.38 -36.07
CA LEU A 92 -17.14 20.56 -36.67
C LEU A 92 -17.38 19.26 -35.89
N CYS A 93 -16.32 18.67 -35.34
CA CYS A 93 -16.38 17.38 -34.63
C CYS A 93 -16.64 17.50 -33.12
N GLU A 94 -16.51 18.70 -32.54
CA GLU A 94 -16.73 18.93 -31.11
C GLU A 94 -18.23 18.78 -30.76
N PRO A 95 -18.63 17.89 -29.82
CA PRO A 95 -20.03 17.72 -29.47
C PRO A 95 -20.51 18.83 -28.53
N ASP A 96 -21.58 19.53 -28.92
CA ASP A 96 -22.35 20.41 -28.03
C ASP A 96 -23.64 19.71 -27.59
N ASP A 97 -24.26 20.14 -26.49
CA ASP A 97 -25.50 19.54 -25.95
C ASP A 97 -26.61 19.40 -27.02
N ASP A 98 -26.73 20.40 -27.90
CA ASP A 98 -27.73 20.43 -28.97
C ASP A 98 -27.25 19.80 -30.30
N SER A 99 -25.93 19.57 -30.46
CA SER A 99 -25.31 19.20 -31.76
C SER A 99 -24.56 17.86 -31.74
N LYS A 100 -24.70 17.07 -30.68
CA LYS A 100 -23.95 15.82 -30.46
C LYS A 100 -24.03 14.83 -31.63
N ASP A 101 -25.21 14.54 -32.14
CA ASP A 101 -25.38 13.59 -33.26
C ASP A 101 -24.74 14.10 -34.55
N LEU A 102 -24.78 15.42 -34.78
CA LEU A 102 -24.15 16.07 -35.93
C LEU A 102 -22.61 16.00 -35.82
N ALA A 103 -22.06 16.29 -34.64
CA ALA A 103 -20.63 16.19 -34.37
C ALA A 103 -20.10 14.75 -34.55
N LEU A 104 -20.88 13.75 -34.14
CA LEU A 104 -20.58 12.34 -34.38
C LEU A 104 -20.66 11.98 -35.87
N LYS A 105 -21.65 12.48 -36.61
CA LYS A 105 -21.76 12.32 -38.08
C LYS A 105 -20.53 12.91 -38.80
N HIS A 106 -20.07 14.08 -38.39
CA HIS A 106 -18.86 14.70 -38.93
C HIS A 106 -17.60 13.90 -38.56
N THR A 107 -17.50 13.44 -37.32
CA THR A 107 -16.40 12.56 -36.89
C THR A 107 -16.34 11.29 -37.74
N ASP A 108 -17.47 10.62 -37.95
CA ASP A 108 -17.56 9.41 -38.77
C ASP A 108 -17.14 9.66 -40.22
N TYR A 109 -17.38 10.87 -40.74
CA TYR A 109 -16.90 11.27 -42.06
C TYR A 109 -15.38 11.49 -42.09
N VAL A 110 -14.82 12.18 -41.09
CA VAL A 110 -13.38 12.45 -40.96
C VAL A 110 -12.58 11.14 -40.87
N ILE A 111 -13.06 10.19 -40.05
CA ILE A 111 -12.39 8.91 -39.83
C ILE A 111 -12.85 7.81 -40.79
N ARG A 112 -13.61 8.14 -41.83
CA ARG A 112 -14.08 7.16 -42.82
C ARG A 112 -12.93 6.38 -43.48
N ASN A 113 -11.76 7.00 -43.56
CA ASN A 113 -10.52 6.38 -44.00
C ASN A 113 -9.38 6.63 -43.00
N GLU A 114 -8.35 5.80 -43.08
CA GLU A 114 -7.17 5.91 -42.22
C GLU A 114 -6.27 7.09 -42.56
N ARG A 115 -6.40 7.66 -43.78
CA ARG A 115 -5.48 8.68 -44.32
C ARG A 115 -5.50 9.97 -43.50
N ALA A 116 -6.68 10.47 -43.14
CA ALA A 116 -6.79 11.68 -42.32
C ALA A 116 -6.08 11.49 -40.98
N VAL A 117 -6.36 10.37 -40.29
CA VAL A 117 -5.76 10.04 -38.99
C VAL A 117 -4.24 9.80 -39.09
N HIS A 118 -3.76 9.15 -40.16
CA HIS A 118 -2.32 8.98 -40.42
C HIS A 118 -1.61 10.33 -40.59
N VAL A 119 -2.22 11.28 -41.31
CA VAL A 119 -1.67 12.64 -41.45
C VAL A 119 -1.66 13.37 -40.11
N LEU A 120 -2.70 13.24 -39.28
CA LEU A 120 -2.68 13.82 -37.93
C LEU A 120 -1.49 13.30 -37.12
N PHE A 121 -1.23 12.00 -37.14
CA PHE A 121 -0.05 11.45 -36.45
C PHE A 121 1.29 11.89 -37.09
N SER A 122 1.33 12.11 -38.41
CA SER A 122 2.50 12.71 -39.09
C SER A 122 2.76 14.14 -38.60
N LEU A 123 1.70 14.96 -38.52
CA LEU A 123 1.77 16.38 -38.11
C LEU A 123 2.22 16.57 -36.66
N LEU A 124 2.06 15.57 -35.78
CA LEU A 124 2.66 15.61 -34.44
C LEU A 124 4.20 15.65 -34.50
N GLY A 125 4.82 15.12 -35.56
CA GLY A 125 6.26 15.19 -35.79
C GLY A 125 6.76 16.60 -36.15
N ASP A 126 5.92 17.49 -36.66
CA ASP A 126 6.28 18.85 -37.10
C ASP A 126 6.79 19.71 -35.93
N ALA A 127 7.84 20.52 -36.09
CA ALA A 127 8.36 21.40 -35.03
C ALA A 127 7.43 22.59 -34.69
N HIS A 128 6.49 22.96 -35.57
CA HIS A 128 5.63 24.13 -35.39
C HIS A 128 4.63 23.97 -34.23
N PHE A 129 4.64 24.93 -33.31
CA PHE A 129 3.82 24.89 -32.08
C PHE A 129 2.31 24.76 -32.38
N TYR A 130 1.76 25.65 -33.22
CA TYR A 130 0.32 25.67 -33.48
C TYR A 130 -0.16 24.43 -34.23
N THR A 131 0.64 23.90 -35.15
CA THR A 131 0.35 22.65 -35.86
C THR A 131 0.24 21.49 -34.89
N ARG A 132 1.23 21.32 -33.99
CA ARG A 132 1.19 20.27 -32.96
C ARG A 132 -0.02 20.43 -32.04
N TYR A 133 -0.22 21.62 -31.49
CA TYR A 133 -1.30 21.85 -30.53
C TYR A 133 -2.67 21.61 -31.16
N ALA A 134 -2.94 22.18 -32.34
CA ALA A 134 -4.21 21.97 -33.03
C ALA A 134 -4.43 20.51 -33.45
N THR A 135 -3.35 19.79 -33.78
CA THR A 135 -3.40 18.35 -34.06
C THR A 135 -3.78 17.55 -32.82
N LEU A 136 -3.17 17.85 -31.66
CA LEU A 136 -3.51 17.20 -30.39
C LEU A 136 -4.96 17.45 -30.00
N GLN A 137 -5.45 18.69 -30.11
CA GLN A 137 -6.85 19.04 -29.85
C GLN A 137 -7.82 18.26 -30.74
N LEU A 138 -7.54 18.17 -32.05
CA LEU A 138 -8.36 17.38 -32.95
C LEU A 138 -8.33 15.89 -32.59
N LEU A 139 -7.16 15.33 -32.30
CA LEU A 139 -7.03 13.93 -31.87
C LEU A 139 -7.81 13.65 -30.58
N SER A 140 -7.78 14.56 -29.60
CA SER A 140 -8.59 14.47 -28.37
C SER A 140 -10.07 14.34 -28.71
N VAL A 141 -10.62 15.23 -29.55
CA VAL A 141 -12.04 15.18 -29.96
C VAL A 141 -12.37 13.88 -30.70
N LEU A 142 -11.52 13.45 -31.64
CA LEU A 142 -11.75 12.20 -32.38
C LEU A 142 -11.70 10.96 -31.46
N LEU A 143 -10.77 10.91 -30.50
CA LEU A 143 -10.66 9.82 -29.53
C LEU A 143 -11.82 9.81 -28.52
N GLN A 144 -12.36 10.98 -28.16
CA GLN A 144 -13.59 11.09 -27.35
C GLN A 144 -14.79 10.50 -28.10
N ASN A 145 -14.94 10.84 -29.38
CA ASN A 145 -16.11 10.47 -30.17
C ASN A 145 -16.07 9.01 -30.68
N ARG A 146 -14.90 8.53 -31.13
CA ARG A 146 -14.71 7.25 -31.84
C ARG A 146 -13.37 6.57 -31.52
N ARG A 147 -13.08 6.41 -30.22
CA ARG A 147 -11.83 5.84 -29.68
C ARG A 147 -11.32 4.61 -30.44
N SER A 148 -12.13 3.57 -30.56
CA SER A 148 -11.71 2.26 -31.09
C SER A 148 -11.25 2.32 -32.54
N GLN A 149 -11.90 3.14 -33.37
CA GLN A 149 -11.51 3.31 -34.78
C GLN A 149 -10.20 4.09 -34.89
N VAL A 150 -10.05 5.18 -34.14
CA VAL A 150 -8.82 5.99 -34.13
C VAL A 150 -7.63 5.18 -33.62
N GLN A 151 -7.82 4.40 -32.55
CA GLN A 151 -6.82 3.45 -32.03
C GLN A 151 -6.42 2.40 -33.09
N GLY A 152 -7.39 1.87 -33.85
CA GLY A 152 -7.12 0.92 -34.94
C GLY A 152 -6.29 1.51 -36.08
N TYR A 153 -6.46 2.81 -36.37
CA TYR A 153 -5.63 3.52 -37.35
C TYR A 153 -4.26 3.90 -36.80
N PHE A 154 -4.16 4.27 -35.51
CA PHE A 154 -2.88 4.52 -34.87
C PHE A 154 -1.91 3.33 -35.02
N LEU A 155 -2.40 2.10 -34.77
CA LEU A 155 -1.59 0.88 -34.90
C LEU A 155 -1.07 0.61 -36.33
N LYS A 156 -1.67 1.23 -37.35
CA LYS A 156 -1.27 1.10 -38.76
C LYS A 156 -0.48 2.30 -39.26
N ALA A 157 -0.44 3.39 -38.50
CA ALA A 157 0.22 4.62 -38.89
C ALA A 157 1.75 4.46 -38.86
N PRO A 158 2.48 4.61 -39.99
CA PRO A 158 3.92 4.35 -40.05
C PRO A 158 4.76 5.19 -39.07
N ALA A 159 4.35 6.45 -38.83
CA ALA A 159 5.01 7.38 -37.91
C ALA A 159 4.24 7.57 -36.59
N GLY A 160 3.15 6.83 -36.35
CA GLY A 160 2.24 7.05 -35.23
C GLY A 160 2.96 7.06 -33.89
N THR A 161 3.62 5.95 -33.59
CA THR A 161 4.30 5.75 -32.31
C THR A 161 5.44 6.73 -32.10
N SER A 162 6.31 6.92 -33.10
CA SER A 162 7.45 7.83 -32.99
C SER A 162 7.03 9.28 -32.77
N SER A 163 5.98 9.74 -33.46
CA SER A 163 5.49 11.11 -33.31
C SER A 163 4.84 11.35 -31.96
N VAL A 164 4.10 10.37 -31.43
CA VAL A 164 3.51 10.43 -30.09
C VAL A 164 4.59 10.51 -29.00
N ILE A 165 5.67 9.74 -29.13
CA ILE A 165 6.82 9.83 -28.20
C ILE A 165 7.53 11.19 -28.33
N ALA A 166 7.68 11.72 -29.55
CA ALA A 166 8.34 13.00 -29.77
C ALA A 166 7.62 14.18 -29.10
N VAL A 167 6.28 14.17 -29.02
CA VAL A 167 5.51 15.23 -28.35
C VAL A 167 5.54 15.12 -26.82
N LEU A 168 5.78 13.93 -26.25
CA LEU A 168 6.07 13.77 -24.81
C LEU A 168 7.42 14.40 -24.42
N GLU A 169 8.35 14.52 -25.35
CA GLU A 169 9.65 15.16 -25.14
C GLU A 169 9.67 16.65 -25.54
N ASP A 170 8.51 17.22 -25.85
CA ASP A 170 8.43 18.62 -26.22
C ASP A 170 8.84 19.52 -25.05
N LYS A 171 9.77 20.45 -25.31
CA LYS A 171 10.24 21.42 -24.31
C LYS A 171 9.15 22.42 -23.89
N ARG A 172 8.11 22.57 -24.71
CA ARG A 172 6.99 23.50 -24.45
C ARG A 172 5.96 22.76 -23.63
N GLU A 173 5.82 23.14 -22.37
CA GLU A 173 4.92 22.50 -21.40
C GLU A 173 3.50 22.33 -21.93
N ILE A 174 2.96 23.33 -22.63
CA ILE A 174 1.60 23.27 -23.21
C ILE A 174 1.43 22.06 -24.16
N ILE A 175 2.43 21.78 -25.01
CA ILE A 175 2.37 20.64 -25.95
C ILE A 175 2.54 19.32 -25.19
N ARG A 176 3.54 19.28 -24.30
CA ARG A 176 3.83 18.08 -23.52
C ARG A 176 2.62 17.67 -22.68
N ASN A 177 2.03 18.61 -21.94
CA ASN A 177 0.90 18.35 -21.05
C ASN A 177 -0.34 17.90 -21.84
N GLU A 178 -0.66 18.57 -22.95
CA GLU A 178 -1.77 18.15 -23.83
C GLU A 178 -1.53 16.75 -24.42
N SER A 179 -0.27 16.41 -24.74
CA SER A 179 0.04 15.09 -25.28
C SER A 179 -0.14 13.96 -24.26
N ILE A 180 0.10 14.20 -22.97
CA ILE A 180 -0.19 13.23 -21.91
C ILE A 180 -1.68 12.87 -21.90
N ILE A 181 -2.57 13.87 -22.00
CA ILE A 181 -4.02 13.68 -22.06
C ILE A 181 -4.41 12.83 -23.27
N VAL A 182 -3.91 13.17 -24.45
CA VAL A 182 -4.19 12.43 -25.70
C VAL A 182 -3.70 10.99 -25.59
N ILE A 183 -2.53 10.76 -24.97
CA ILE A 183 -1.97 9.42 -24.78
C ILE A 183 -2.81 8.60 -23.81
N GLN A 184 -3.26 9.16 -22.69
CA GLN A 184 -4.18 8.47 -21.77
C GLN A 184 -5.44 8.00 -22.50
N MET A 185 -6.00 8.82 -23.38
CA MET A 185 -7.15 8.45 -24.20
C MET A 185 -6.81 7.36 -25.23
N LEU A 186 -5.61 7.42 -25.80
CA LEU A 186 -5.13 6.48 -26.80
C LEU A 186 -4.84 5.10 -26.22
N ILE A 187 -4.29 4.99 -25.01
CA ILE A 187 -3.99 3.71 -24.34
C ILE A 187 -5.20 3.08 -23.66
N SER A 188 -6.24 3.87 -23.38
CA SER A 188 -7.43 3.40 -22.65
C SER A 188 -8.05 2.17 -23.32
N GLN A 189 -8.14 1.08 -22.54
CA GLN A 189 -8.71 -0.21 -22.97
C GLN A 189 -8.03 -0.84 -24.21
N SER A 190 -6.76 -0.51 -24.48
CA SER A 190 -6.01 -1.04 -25.64
C SER A 190 -4.66 -1.63 -25.22
N PRO A 191 -4.58 -2.95 -24.94
CA PRO A 191 -3.33 -3.59 -24.49
C PRO A 191 -2.23 -3.56 -25.56
N ASP A 192 -2.59 -3.53 -26.85
CA ASP A 192 -1.61 -3.48 -27.93
C ASP A 192 -0.94 -2.11 -28.02
N ILE A 193 -1.71 -1.02 -27.88
CA ILE A 193 -1.15 0.34 -27.85
C ILE A 193 -0.30 0.54 -26.59
N GLN A 194 -0.77 0.06 -25.43
CA GLN A 194 0.01 0.10 -24.19
C GLN A 194 1.39 -0.55 -24.36
N LYS A 195 1.48 -1.72 -25.01
CA LYS A 195 2.75 -2.39 -25.28
C LYS A 195 3.63 -1.60 -26.25
N VAL A 196 3.05 -1.15 -27.37
CA VAL A 196 3.77 -0.41 -28.41
C VAL A 196 4.41 0.86 -27.86
N LEU A 197 3.70 1.62 -27.03
CA LEU A 197 4.24 2.83 -26.40
C LEU A 197 5.25 2.50 -25.29
N ALA A 198 4.99 1.48 -24.46
CA ALA A 198 5.94 1.05 -23.43
C ALA A 198 7.31 0.66 -24.03
N PHE A 199 7.33 -0.14 -25.10
CA PHE A 199 8.57 -0.55 -25.78
C PHE A 199 9.33 0.59 -26.46
N GLN A 200 8.69 1.75 -26.63
CA GLN A 200 9.31 2.95 -27.21
C GLN A 200 9.75 3.95 -26.13
N GLY A 201 9.80 3.51 -24.88
CA GLY A 201 10.33 4.28 -23.76
C GLY A 201 9.36 5.32 -23.19
N ALA A 202 8.05 5.11 -23.33
CA ALA A 202 7.05 6.03 -22.79
C ALA A 202 7.15 6.20 -21.26
N PHE A 203 7.52 5.13 -20.54
CA PHE A 203 7.67 5.19 -19.09
C PHE A 203 8.73 6.21 -18.67
N GLU A 204 9.91 6.14 -19.27
CA GLU A 204 11.04 7.03 -18.98
C GLU A 204 10.67 8.48 -19.28
N LYS A 205 9.95 8.75 -20.37
CA LYS A 205 9.51 10.13 -20.70
C LYS A 205 8.50 10.67 -19.69
N LEU A 206 7.57 9.84 -19.24
CA LEU A 206 6.58 10.21 -18.23
C LEU A 206 7.26 10.47 -16.87
N PHE A 207 8.18 9.60 -16.43
CA PHE A 207 8.94 9.81 -15.19
C PHE A 207 9.90 11.01 -15.25
N ASN A 208 10.49 11.29 -16.41
CA ASN A 208 11.25 12.53 -16.62
C ASN A 208 10.35 13.75 -16.46
N THR A 209 9.09 13.68 -16.95
CA THR A 209 8.12 14.76 -16.73
C THR A 209 7.84 14.94 -15.24
N VAL A 210 7.51 13.87 -14.52
CA VAL A 210 7.30 13.90 -13.06
C VAL A 210 8.51 14.52 -12.33
N THR A 211 9.73 14.11 -12.69
CA THR A 211 10.95 14.62 -12.07
C THR A 211 11.17 16.10 -12.35
N ASN A 212 10.93 16.54 -13.59
CA ASN A 212 11.11 17.95 -13.99
C ASN A 212 10.08 18.89 -13.35
N GLU A 213 8.89 18.40 -13.03
CA GLU A 213 7.85 19.18 -12.34
C GLU A 213 8.08 19.28 -10.82
N GLY A 214 9.12 18.64 -10.26
CA GLY A 214 9.36 18.62 -8.80
C GLY A 214 8.88 17.35 -8.11
N GLY A 215 8.77 16.24 -8.84
CA GLY A 215 8.42 14.93 -8.28
C GLY A 215 6.97 14.86 -7.83
N LEU A 216 6.75 14.39 -6.61
CA LEU A 216 5.39 14.22 -6.05
C LEU A 216 4.73 15.54 -5.65
N GLU A 217 5.51 16.62 -5.59
CA GLU A 217 5.01 17.98 -5.32
C GLU A 217 4.74 18.76 -6.62
N GLY A 218 4.95 18.14 -7.78
CA GLY A 218 4.81 18.75 -9.11
C GLY A 218 3.39 18.98 -9.63
N GLY A 219 2.42 19.17 -8.74
CA GLY A 219 1.06 19.57 -9.12
C GLY A 219 0.27 18.49 -9.88
N VAL A 220 -0.68 18.97 -10.69
CA VAL A 220 -1.57 18.15 -11.53
C VAL A 220 -0.82 17.48 -12.69
N ILE A 221 0.28 18.07 -13.18
CA ILE A 221 1.04 17.50 -14.30
C ILE A 221 1.74 16.21 -13.88
N SER A 222 2.34 16.18 -12.69
CA SER A 222 2.85 14.93 -12.10
C SER A 222 1.73 13.89 -11.94
N GLN A 223 0.54 14.31 -11.54
CA GLN A 223 -0.63 13.43 -11.43
C GLN A 223 -0.99 12.80 -12.78
N ASP A 224 -1.12 13.61 -13.83
CA ASP A 224 -1.50 13.15 -15.18
C ASP A 224 -0.44 12.19 -15.75
N ALA A 225 0.84 12.49 -15.55
CA ALA A 225 1.93 11.62 -15.97
C ALA A 225 1.90 10.27 -15.22
N LEU A 226 1.73 10.28 -13.89
CA LEU A 226 1.62 9.07 -13.07
C LEU A 226 0.36 8.24 -13.41
N GLN A 227 -0.77 8.90 -13.69
CA GLN A 227 -1.99 8.24 -14.12
C GLN A 227 -1.83 7.60 -15.51
N CYS A 228 -1.04 8.21 -16.39
CA CYS A 228 -0.67 7.61 -17.66
C CYS A 228 0.22 6.36 -17.45
N VAL A 229 1.17 6.39 -16.52
CA VAL A 229 1.98 5.23 -16.14
C VAL A 229 1.11 4.10 -15.56
N ASP A 230 0.19 4.43 -14.64
CA ASP A 230 -0.78 3.46 -14.10
C ASP A 230 -1.57 2.80 -15.24
N SER A 231 -2.10 3.61 -16.17
CA SER A 231 -2.87 3.12 -17.32
C SER A 231 -2.07 2.26 -18.29
N LEU A 232 -0.74 2.45 -18.38
CA LEU A 232 0.14 1.59 -19.18
C LEU A 232 0.40 0.23 -18.51
N LEU A 233 0.34 0.15 -17.18
CA LEU A 233 0.61 -1.07 -16.40
C LEU A 233 -0.65 -1.87 -16.04
N ARG A 234 -1.78 -1.17 -15.87
CA ARG A 234 -3.02 -1.75 -15.39
C ARG A 234 -3.57 -2.78 -16.38
N TYR A 235 -3.80 -3.98 -15.86
CA TYR A 235 -4.22 -5.17 -16.62
C TYR A 235 -3.28 -5.57 -17.78
N ASN A 236 -2.01 -5.14 -17.76
CA ASN A 236 -1.04 -5.48 -18.79
C ASN A 236 0.20 -6.17 -18.20
N SER A 237 0.16 -7.51 -18.15
CA SER A 237 1.25 -8.32 -17.59
C SER A 237 2.58 -8.16 -18.35
N SER A 238 2.53 -7.94 -19.66
CA SER A 238 3.74 -7.70 -20.48
C SER A 238 4.44 -6.42 -20.05
N ASN A 239 3.68 -5.33 -19.90
CA ASN A 239 4.23 -4.05 -19.47
C ASN A 239 4.70 -4.11 -18.02
N GLN A 240 3.99 -4.79 -17.13
CA GLN A 240 4.45 -5.00 -15.76
C GLN A 240 5.77 -5.76 -15.70
N SER A 241 5.93 -6.83 -16.49
CA SER A 241 7.20 -7.57 -16.55
C SER A 241 8.33 -6.72 -17.11
N TYR A 242 8.09 -6.00 -18.21
CA TYR A 242 9.06 -5.06 -18.77
C TYR A 242 9.47 -3.99 -17.75
N PHE A 243 8.50 -3.40 -17.06
CA PHE A 243 8.75 -2.36 -16.06
C PHE A 243 9.63 -2.86 -14.90
N ARG A 244 9.44 -4.12 -14.43
CA ARG A 244 10.28 -4.74 -13.40
C ARG A 244 11.74 -4.94 -13.82
N GLU A 245 12.01 -5.00 -15.12
CA GLU A 245 13.37 -5.19 -15.65
C GLU A 245 14.10 -3.86 -15.88
N THR A 246 13.43 -2.72 -15.65
CA THR A 246 14.03 -1.38 -15.75
C THR A 246 14.53 -0.88 -14.40
N SER A 247 15.18 0.30 -14.36
CA SER A 247 15.53 0.98 -13.11
C SER A 247 14.40 1.82 -12.49
N LEU A 248 13.23 1.88 -13.15
CA LEU A 248 12.08 2.68 -12.71
C LEU A 248 11.46 2.23 -11.37
N PRO A 249 11.44 0.92 -11.01
CA PRO A 249 11.05 0.50 -9.66
C PRO A 249 11.86 1.19 -8.55
N SER A 250 13.17 1.37 -8.74
CA SER A 250 14.02 2.11 -7.79
C SER A 250 13.70 3.61 -7.75
N LEU A 251 13.27 4.19 -8.88
CA LEU A 251 12.81 5.58 -8.93
C LEU A 251 11.51 5.77 -8.13
N LEU A 252 10.58 4.81 -8.14
CA LEU A 252 9.36 4.86 -7.32
C LEU A 252 9.71 4.93 -5.82
N CYS A 253 10.66 4.13 -5.36
CA CYS A 253 11.16 4.24 -3.98
C CYS A 253 11.74 5.63 -3.70
N SER A 254 12.60 6.13 -4.60
CA SER A 254 13.24 7.43 -4.45
C SER A 254 12.25 8.59 -4.40
N LEU A 255 11.16 8.53 -5.18
CA LEU A 255 10.07 9.51 -5.16
C LEU A 255 9.36 9.57 -3.80
N LEU A 256 9.28 8.44 -3.09
CA LEU A 256 8.72 8.37 -1.74
C LEU A 256 9.76 8.68 -0.65
N LEU A 257 11.01 8.98 -1.00
CA LEU A 257 12.16 9.10 -0.09
C LEU A 257 12.52 7.77 0.61
N LEU A 258 12.14 6.64 0.00
CA LEU A 258 12.45 5.29 0.47
C LEU A 258 13.76 4.79 -0.16
N PRO A 259 14.74 4.29 0.62
CA PRO A 259 15.93 3.66 0.06
C PRO A 259 15.59 2.35 -0.67
N SER A 260 16.08 2.18 -1.91
CA SER A 260 15.80 0.99 -2.72
C SER A 260 16.54 -0.28 -2.26
N ASN A 261 17.58 -0.13 -1.43
CA ASN A 261 18.43 -1.22 -0.92
C ASN A 261 18.27 -1.48 0.58
N LEU A 262 17.09 -1.20 1.14
CA LEU A 262 16.81 -1.33 2.57
C LEU A 262 16.80 -2.80 3.03
N SER A 263 17.72 -3.20 3.91
CA SER A 263 17.73 -4.53 4.54
C SER A 263 16.68 -4.61 5.64
N LEU A 264 16.15 -5.78 6.00
CA LEU A 264 15.07 -5.94 7.00
C LEU A 264 15.34 -5.30 8.39
N GLN A 265 16.61 -5.17 8.79
CA GLN A 265 17.02 -4.64 10.10
C GLN A 265 17.36 -3.15 10.06
N ASP A 266 17.57 -2.58 8.87
CA ASP A 266 17.99 -1.19 8.73
C ASP A 266 16.82 -0.26 9.10
N PRO A 267 17.03 0.82 9.87
CA PRO A 267 15.99 1.79 10.14
C PRO A 267 15.63 2.58 8.89
N VAL A 268 14.35 2.92 8.73
CA VAL A 268 13.90 3.80 7.65
C VAL A 268 14.29 5.26 7.94
N PRO A 269 14.72 6.04 6.93
CA PRO A 269 15.03 7.45 7.12
C PRO A 269 13.85 8.24 7.67
N GLN A 270 14.14 9.21 8.54
CA GLN A 270 13.11 10.10 9.10
C GLN A 270 12.39 10.90 8.01
N GLU A 271 13.10 11.28 6.94
CA GLU A 271 12.54 12.01 5.79
C GLU A 271 11.44 11.23 5.05
N PHE A 272 11.48 9.89 5.07
CA PHE A 272 10.40 9.06 4.57
C PHE A 272 9.19 9.11 5.51
N ALA A 273 9.44 8.97 6.81
CA ALA A 273 8.41 8.85 7.83
C ALA A 273 7.66 10.16 8.12
N LEU A 274 8.36 11.30 8.07
CA LEU A 274 7.81 12.62 8.35
C LEU A 274 7.88 13.50 7.11
N GLN A 275 6.74 13.66 6.46
CA GLN A 275 6.61 14.48 5.26
C GLN A 275 5.53 15.54 5.42
N PHE A 276 5.65 16.63 4.68
CA PHE A 276 4.56 17.59 4.50
C PHE A 276 3.53 17.02 3.51
N TRP A 277 2.24 17.20 3.81
CA TRP A 277 1.13 16.64 3.03
C TRP A 277 0.12 17.71 2.64
N ASP A 278 -0.04 17.92 1.34
CA ASP A 278 -1.17 18.64 0.75
C ASP A 278 -2.06 17.68 -0.06
N SER A 279 -3.22 18.17 -0.50
CA SER A 279 -4.19 17.33 -1.24
C SER A 279 -3.62 16.80 -2.56
N GLN A 280 -2.71 17.53 -3.20
CA GLN A 280 -2.16 17.15 -4.50
C GLN A 280 -1.06 16.10 -4.37
N LYS A 281 -0.17 16.24 -3.37
CA LYS A 281 0.83 15.24 -3.02
C LYS A 281 0.18 13.93 -2.59
N VAL A 282 -0.93 13.99 -1.85
CA VAL A 282 -1.72 12.80 -1.51
C VAL A 282 -2.21 12.08 -2.77
N ALA A 283 -2.76 12.80 -3.74
CA ALA A 283 -3.20 12.20 -5.01
C ALA A 283 -2.01 11.58 -5.79
N ASN A 284 -0.88 12.26 -5.84
CA ASN A 284 0.33 11.79 -6.53
C ASN A 284 0.92 10.53 -5.86
N VAL A 285 1.06 10.53 -4.54
CA VAL A 285 1.53 9.36 -3.78
C VAL A 285 0.57 8.19 -3.93
N SER A 286 -0.75 8.43 -3.92
CA SER A 286 -1.75 7.36 -4.12
C SER A 286 -1.54 6.62 -5.45
N LEU A 287 -1.19 7.33 -6.53
CA LEU A 287 -0.86 6.73 -7.82
C LEU A 287 0.45 5.92 -7.75
N VAL A 288 1.49 6.45 -7.10
CA VAL A 288 2.76 5.73 -6.89
C VAL A 288 2.56 4.43 -6.11
N LEU A 289 1.80 4.47 -5.01
CA LEU A 289 1.46 3.27 -4.24
C LEU A 289 0.69 2.27 -5.12
N GLY A 290 -0.30 2.74 -5.90
CA GLY A 290 -1.05 1.90 -6.85
C GLY A 290 -0.14 1.21 -7.87
N ILE A 291 0.83 1.93 -8.44
CA ILE A 291 1.83 1.38 -9.35
C ILE A 291 2.69 0.31 -8.65
N MET A 292 3.23 0.62 -7.47
CA MET A 292 4.03 -0.33 -6.67
C MET A 292 3.21 -1.60 -6.33
N GLY A 293 1.94 -1.44 -5.97
CA GLY A 293 1.04 -2.54 -5.63
C GLY A 293 0.77 -3.49 -6.80
N MET A 294 0.61 -2.96 -8.03
CA MET A 294 0.51 -3.79 -9.24
C MET A 294 1.78 -4.63 -9.48
N LEU A 295 2.93 -4.12 -9.06
CA LEU A 295 4.21 -4.81 -9.24
C LEU A 295 4.39 -5.95 -8.22
N VAL A 296 3.94 -5.75 -6.98
CA VAL A 296 3.95 -6.73 -5.88
C VAL A 296 2.96 -7.88 -6.10
N GLY A 297 1.76 -7.62 -6.62
CA GLY A 297 0.71 -8.64 -6.82
C GLY A 297 0.97 -9.64 -7.94
N SER A 298 2.06 -9.51 -8.71
CA SER A 298 2.40 -10.40 -9.83
C SER A 298 3.39 -11.48 -9.40
N LYS A 299 3.41 -12.60 -10.11
CA LYS A 299 4.19 -13.82 -9.77
C LYS A 299 5.72 -13.65 -9.92
N GLY A 300 6.34 -12.76 -9.16
CA GLY A 300 7.79 -12.59 -9.09
C GLY A 300 8.26 -12.33 -7.65
N SER A 301 9.31 -13.01 -7.20
CA SER A 301 9.98 -12.70 -5.94
C SER A 301 11.29 -11.97 -6.26
N SER A 302 11.28 -10.64 -6.29
CA SER A 302 12.51 -9.84 -6.34
C SER A 302 12.75 -9.16 -5.00
N GLN A 303 14.01 -8.86 -4.69
CA GLN A 303 14.39 -8.11 -3.49
C GLN A 303 13.73 -6.72 -3.47
N GLU A 304 13.59 -6.07 -4.62
CA GLU A 304 12.92 -4.77 -4.76
C GLU A 304 11.43 -4.83 -4.36
N LEU A 305 10.73 -5.91 -4.70
CA LEU A 305 9.33 -6.11 -4.30
C LEU A 305 9.20 -6.29 -2.78
N SER A 306 10.23 -6.84 -2.11
CA SER A 306 10.29 -6.88 -0.65
C SER A 306 10.45 -5.48 -0.04
N VAL A 307 11.17 -4.58 -0.70
CA VAL A 307 11.30 -3.17 -0.27
C VAL A 307 9.97 -2.44 -0.42
N PHE A 308 9.19 -2.73 -1.48
CA PHE A 308 7.85 -2.14 -1.64
C PHE A 308 6.91 -2.57 -0.50
N VAL A 309 6.88 -3.87 -0.20
CA VAL A 309 6.11 -4.41 0.93
C VAL A 309 6.53 -3.77 2.25
N ARG A 310 7.85 -3.63 2.49
CA ARG A 310 8.35 -2.92 3.67
C ARG A 310 7.92 -1.46 3.68
N GLY A 311 8.04 -0.75 2.56
CA GLY A 311 7.60 0.63 2.41
C GLY A 311 6.12 0.83 2.72
N PHE A 312 5.25 -0.09 2.30
CA PHE A 312 3.82 -0.06 2.65
C PHE A 312 3.59 -0.21 4.16
N VAL A 313 4.29 -1.14 4.81
CA VAL A 313 4.20 -1.35 6.26
C VAL A 313 4.69 -0.12 7.03
N GLU A 314 5.84 0.42 6.65
CA GLU A 314 6.45 1.61 7.29
C GLU A 314 5.59 2.86 7.08
N LEU A 315 5.05 3.07 5.87
CA LEU A 315 4.14 4.16 5.58
C LEU A 315 2.85 4.05 6.42
N ALA A 316 2.28 2.86 6.53
CA ALA A 316 1.03 2.64 7.25
C ALA A 316 1.19 2.77 8.78
N LEU A 317 2.26 2.19 9.34
CA LEU A 317 2.40 1.99 10.78
C LEU A 317 3.35 2.98 11.47
N ALA A 318 4.29 3.57 10.73
CA ALA A 318 5.39 4.35 11.31
C ALA A 318 5.62 5.71 10.66
N SER A 319 4.66 6.22 9.88
CA SER A 319 4.76 7.53 9.23
C SER A 319 3.62 8.47 9.60
N ASN A 320 3.79 9.76 9.28
CA ASN A 320 2.75 10.78 9.38
C ASN A 320 1.82 10.85 8.15
N ALA A 321 1.84 9.84 7.28
CA ALA A 321 1.00 9.82 6.08
C ALA A 321 -0.50 9.95 6.43
N PRO A 322 -1.30 10.65 5.62
CA PRO A 322 -2.75 10.72 5.81
C PRO A 322 -3.42 9.35 5.80
N THR A 323 -4.50 9.22 6.57
CA THR A 323 -5.29 7.99 6.75
C THR A 323 -5.60 7.28 5.42
N PRO A 324 -6.03 7.96 4.33
CA PRO A 324 -6.33 7.27 3.06
C PRO A 324 -5.12 6.56 2.45
N LEU A 325 -3.92 7.11 2.59
CA LEU A 325 -2.68 6.50 2.06
C LEU A 325 -2.23 5.32 2.90
N LYS A 326 -2.36 5.42 4.23
CA LYS A 326 -2.09 4.29 5.14
C LYS A 326 -3.04 3.12 4.86
N THR A 327 -4.34 3.41 4.70
CA THR A 327 -5.36 2.42 4.35
C THR A 327 -5.05 1.77 3.01
N GLN A 328 -4.72 2.57 1.99
CA GLN A 328 -4.32 2.06 0.67
C GLN A 328 -3.07 1.18 0.76
N ALA A 329 -2.03 1.60 1.48
CA ALA A 329 -0.79 0.84 1.64
C ALA A 329 -1.03 -0.55 2.25
N LEU A 330 -1.86 -0.65 3.30
CA LEU A 330 -2.24 -1.93 3.89
C LEU A 330 -3.03 -2.82 2.92
N HIS A 331 -3.96 -2.26 2.15
CA HIS A 331 -4.73 -3.02 1.16
C HIS A 331 -3.88 -3.53 -0.02
N LEU A 332 -2.75 -2.89 -0.31
CA LEU A 332 -1.83 -3.30 -1.37
C LEU A 332 -0.89 -4.44 -0.94
N LEU A 333 -0.89 -4.84 0.34
CA LEU A 333 -0.14 -5.99 0.79
C LEU A 333 -0.69 -7.30 0.21
N PRO A 334 0.16 -8.27 -0.18
CA PRO A 334 -0.29 -9.55 -0.70
C PRO A 334 -1.20 -10.32 0.26
N SER A 335 -2.20 -11.02 -0.29
CA SER A 335 -3.08 -11.91 0.48
C SER A 335 -2.35 -13.10 1.11
N THR A 336 -1.24 -13.53 0.51
CA THR A 336 -0.29 -14.48 1.10
C THR A 336 0.95 -13.72 1.55
N LEU A 337 0.88 -13.11 2.73
CA LEU A 337 1.98 -12.31 3.25
C LEU A 337 3.11 -13.22 3.76
N THR A 338 4.24 -13.21 3.06
CA THR A 338 5.48 -13.89 3.49
C THR A 338 6.41 -12.98 4.27
N PHE A 339 6.08 -11.69 4.38
CA PHE A 339 6.88 -10.68 5.07
C PHE A 339 6.88 -10.93 6.60
N PRO A 340 8.05 -10.93 7.26
CA PRO A 340 8.17 -11.31 8.66
C PRO A 340 7.80 -10.14 9.59
N LEU A 341 6.50 -9.86 9.76
CA LEU A 341 6.01 -8.75 10.60
C LEU A 341 6.53 -8.79 12.04
N SER A 342 6.77 -9.98 12.60
CA SER A 342 7.30 -10.15 13.96
C SER A 342 8.81 -9.85 14.09
N GLU A 343 9.57 -9.86 12.99
CA GLU A 343 11.03 -9.65 13.01
C GLU A 343 11.43 -8.23 12.62
N VAL A 344 10.55 -7.52 11.91
CA VAL A 344 10.79 -6.14 11.47
C VAL A 344 10.47 -5.19 12.61
N ILE A 345 11.44 -4.38 12.99
CA ILE A 345 11.30 -3.36 14.02
C ILE A 345 11.03 -2.01 13.35
N LEU A 346 9.96 -1.36 13.77
CA LEU A 346 9.55 -0.03 13.32
C LEU A 346 9.77 0.97 14.45
N THR A 347 9.80 2.27 14.11
CA THR A 347 9.72 3.32 15.13
C THR A 347 8.56 4.27 14.82
N PRO A 348 7.37 4.04 15.42
CA PRO A 348 6.20 4.87 15.14
C PRO A 348 6.35 6.30 15.64
N TYR A 349 5.55 7.20 15.06
CA TYR A 349 5.47 8.60 15.46
C TYR A 349 4.05 8.95 15.89
N MET A 350 3.94 9.85 16.87
CA MET A 350 2.69 10.36 17.39
C MET A 350 2.67 11.89 17.25
N PRO A 351 1.57 12.51 16.77
CA PRO A 351 1.48 13.95 16.71
C PRO A 351 1.44 14.52 18.12
N VAL A 352 2.22 15.58 18.37
CA VAL A 352 2.16 16.29 19.65
C VAL A 352 0.83 17.04 19.71
N PRO A 353 0.00 16.84 20.76
CA PRO A 353 -1.25 17.58 20.92
C PRO A 353 -1.04 19.10 20.80
N GLU A 354 -2.05 19.82 20.34
CA GLU A 354 -2.07 21.30 20.23
C GLU A 354 -1.14 21.92 19.16
N THR A 355 -0.17 21.17 18.60
CA THR A 355 0.75 21.65 17.55
C THR A 355 0.17 21.64 16.15
N ARG A 356 -1.09 21.20 15.99
CA ARG A 356 -1.79 21.09 14.68
C ARG A 356 -1.00 20.29 13.63
N GLY A 357 -0.19 19.32 14.06
CA GLY A 357 0.59 18.46 13.20
C GLY A 357 1.97 19.01 12.81
N GLU A 358 2.42 20.10 13.44
CA GLU A 358 3.76 20.66 13.24
C GLU A 358 4.85 19.84 13.96
N GLU A 359 4.54 19.25 15.12
CA GLU A 359 5.50 18.48 15.91
C GLU A 359 5.05 17.01 16.09
N TRP A 360 6.03 16.11 16.12
CA TRP A 360 5.85 14.66 16.18
C TRP A 360 6.80 14.04 17.19
N ASP A 361 6.25 13.33 18.17
CA ASP A 361 7.00 12.54 19.13
C ASP A 361 7.37 11.18 18.54
N ARG A 362 8.63 10.79 18.73
CA ARG A 362 9.13 9.47 18.33
C ARG A 362 8.86 8.47 19.45
N LEU A 363 8.10 7.41 19.15
CA LEU A 363 7.78 6.36 20.10
C LEU A 363 8.94 5.34 20.22
N GLU A 364 8.84 4.46 21.21
CA GLU A 364 9.79 3.36 21.38
C GLU A 364 9.71 2.38 20.18
N PRO A 365 10.84 1.76 19.78
CA PRO A 365 10.82 0.77 18.73
C PRO A 365 9.95 -0.44 19.10
N ALA A 366 9.07 -0.83 18.18
CA ALA A 366 8.16 -1.96 18.34
C ALA A 366 8.22 -2.87 17.12
N SER A 367 7.83 -4.14 17.26
CA SER A 367 7.70 -5.01 16.09
C SER A 367 6.57 -4.51 15.18
N ALA A 368 6.68 -4.74 13.87
CA ALA A 368 5.64 -4.37 12.93
C ALA A 368 4.32 -5.11 13.22
N LEU A 369 4.40 -6.33 13.77
CA LEU A 369 3.24 -7.07 14.24
C LEU A 369 2.55 -6.38 15.41
N ASP A 370 3.30 -5.92 16.41
CA ASP A 370 2.72 -5.23 17.58
C ASP A 370 2.10 -3.90 17.15
N ALA A 371 2.81 -3.11 16.32
CA ALA A 371 2.27 -1.86 15.78
C ALA A 371 1.01 -2.07 14.93
N LEU A 372 0.93 -3.18 14.17
CA LEU A 372 -0.27 -3.54 13.39
C LEU A 372 -1.45 -3.91 14.31
N VAL A 373 -1.20 -4.67 15.37
CA VAL A 373 -2.22 -5.05 16.36
C VAL A 373 -2.70 -3.83 17.13
N GLU A 374 -1.79 -2.95 17.56
CA GLU A 374 -2.12 -1.67 18.19
C GLU A 374 -2.96 -0.79 17.27
N LEU A 375 -2.59 -0.67 15.98
CA LEU A 375 -3.37 0.07 15.00
C LEU A 375 -4.78 -0.52 14.85
N ALA A 376 -4.91 -1.83 14.76
CA ALA A 376 -6.22 -2.49 14.69
C ALA A 376 -7.05 -2.19 15.95
N LEU A 377 -6.46 -2.36 17.15
CA LEU A 377 -7.17 -2.26 18.43
C LEU A 377 -7.49 -0.84 18.85
N HIS A 378 -6.60 0.12 18.63
CA HIS A 378 -6.69 1.49 19.16
C HIS A 378 -6.84 2.57 18.07
N GLY A 379 -6.54 2.24 16.81
CA GLY A 379 -6.61 3.18 15.69
C GLY A 379 -5.34 4.01 15.58
N GLU A 380 -5.38 5.06 14.76
CA GLU A 380 -4.18 5.90 14.58
C GLU A 380 -3.74 6.56 15.88
N TYR A 381 -2.42 6.68 16.04
CA TYR A 381 -1.79 7.42 17.14
C TYR A 381 -2.26 6.92 18.52
N ASN A 382 -2.36 5.61 18.68
CA ASN A 382 -2.80 4.93 19.90
C ASN A 382 -4.15 5.43 20.43
N GLY A 383 -5.07 5.76 19.51
CA GLY A 383 -6.43 6.15 19.87
C GLY A 383 -6.59 7.62 20.25
N LEU A 384 -5.64 8.51 19.90
CA LEU A 384 -5.80 9.95 20.10
C LEU A 384 -7.13 10.51 19.55
N TYR A 385 -7.66 9.89 18.49
CA TYR A 385 -8.93 10.25 17.86
C TYR A 385 -10.01 9.16 18.02
N SER A 386 -9.90 8.28 19.03
CA SER A 386 -10.82 7.14 19.18
C SER A 386 -12.26 7.54 19.53
N ASP A 387 -12.46 8.77 19.99
CA ASP A 387 -13.78 9.32 20.34
C ASP A 387 -14.66 9.56 19.11
N SER A 388 -14.05 9.90 17.96
CA SER A 388 -14.76 10.03 16.68
C SER A 388 -14.59 8.76 15.86
N ARG A 389 -15.63 7.93 15.82
CA ARG A 389 -15.66 6.71 15.00
C ARG A 389 -15.85 7.04 13.52
N THR A 390 -14.89 7.73 12.92
CA THR A 390 -14.92 8.09 11.51
C THR A 390 -14.88 6.83 10.63
N LYS A 391 -15.57 6.87 9.48
CA LYS A 391 -15.53 5.77 8.51
C LYS A 391 -14.10 5.47 8.05
N GLU A 392 -13.31 6.50 7.75
CA GLU A 392 -11.93 6.37 7.28
C GLU A 392 -11.02 5.73 8.34
N GLY A 393 -11.15 6.13 9.60
CA GLY A 393 -10.40 5.52 10.70
C GLY A 393 -10.76 4.05 10.93
N LEU A 394 -12.04 3.70 10.78
CA LEU A 394 -12.47 2.30 10.82
C LEU A 394 -12.01 1.50 9.60
N GLU A 395 -11.97 2.10 8.41
CA GLU A 395 -11.42 1.45 7.21
C GLU A 395 -9.95 1.10 7.41
N LEU A 396 -9.15 2.01 7.97
CA LEU A 396 -7.76 1.74 8.30
C LEU A 396 -7.60 0.58 9.29
N ARG A 397 -8.39 0.59 10.38
CA ARG A 397 -8.43 -0.52 11.36
C ARG A 397 -8.83 -1.84 10.70
N SER A 398 -9.82 -1.82 9.82
CA SER A 398 -10.27 -3.02 9.10
C SER A 398 -9.21 -3.54 8.14
N ALA A 399 -8.43 -2.66 7.52
CA ALA A 399 -7.29 -3.02 6.68
C ALA A 399 -6.19 -3.68 7.53
N ALA A 400 -5.91 -3.17 8.75
CA ALA A 400 -4.98 -3.79 9.68
C ALA A 400 -5.42 -5.21 10.10
N VAL A 401 -6.71 -5.40 10.39
CA VAL A 401 -7.29 -6.74 10.67
C VAL A 401 -7.13 -7.68 9.48
N ALA A 402 -7.37 -7.21 8.25
CA ALA A 402 -7.20 -8.02 7.05
C ALA A 402 -5.73 -8.43 6.81
N VAL A 403 -4.78 -7.53 7.09
CA VAL A 403 -3.34 -7.84 7.01
C VAL A 403 -2.96 -8.87 8.08
N PHE A 404 -3.48 -8.73 9.29
CA PHE A 404 -3.28 -9.72 10.35
C PHE A 404 -3.82 -11.10 9.97
N ASP A 405 -5.06 -11.18 9.46
CA ASP A 405 -5.65 -12.44 8.98
C ASP A 405 -4.75 -13.11 7.93
N ASN A 406 -4.29 -12.33 6.95
CA ASN A 406 -3.39 -12.80 5.90
C ASN A 406 -2.03 -13.29 6.42
N PHE A 407 -1.49 -12.64 7.46
CA PHE A 407 -0.25 -13.04 8.12
C PHE A 407 -0.42 -14.34 8.92
N VAL A 408 -1.51 -14.48 9.68
CA VAL A 408 -1.75 -15.64 10.54
C VAL A 408 -2.33 -16.84 9.81
N ARG A 409 -2.42 -16.85 8.47
CA ARG A 409 -2.90 -18.01 7.70
C ARG A 409 -2.12 -19.31 7.97
N LYS A 410 -0.85 -19.22 8.38
CA LYS A 410 -0.01 -20.38 8.73
C LYS A 410 -0.31 -20.84 10.17
N ASP A 411 -0.62 -22.12 10.33
CA ASP A 411 -0.99 -22.72 11.62
C ASP A 411 0.07 -22.52 12.73
N ASP A 412 1.35 -22.62 12.37
CA ASP A 412 2.46 -22.41 13.32
C ASP A 412 2.49 -20.98 13.88
N ILE A 413 2.13 -19.97 13.06
CA ILE A 413 2.06 -18.57 13.49
C ILE A 413 0.90 -18.38 14.46
N ARG A 414 -0.28 -18.94 14.15
CA ARG A 414 -1.45 -18.90 15.04
C ARG A 414 -1.10 -19.48 16.40
N GLN A 415 -0.49 -20.67 16.38
CA GLN A 415 -0.11 -21.37 17.60
C GLN A 415 0.91 -20.56 18.40
N ALA A 416 1.93 -19.98 17.76
CA ALA A 416 2.95 -19.18 18.44
C ALA A 416 2.35 -17.96 19.14
N ILE A 417 1.44 -17.23 18.46
CA ILE A 417 0.77 -16.06 19.05
C ILE A 417 -0.10 -16.47 20.24
N VAL A 418 -0.91 -17.53 20.11
CA VAL A 418 -1.78 -18.02 21.20
C VAL A 418 -0.94 -18.57 22.38
N GLN A 419 0.20 -19.21 22.10
CA GLN A 419 1.14 -19.65 23.14
C GLN A 419 1.75 -18.49 23.92
N GLY A 420 2.01 -17.36 23.25
CA GLY A 420 2.49 -16.14 23.89
C GLY A 420 1.47 -15.49 24.85
N MET A 421 0.19 -15.88 24.79
CA MET A 421 -0.86 -15.41 25.71
C MET A 421 -1.04 -16.31 26.94
N LEU A 422 -0.30 -17.41 27.04
CA LEU A 422 -0.37 -18.28 28.20
C LEU A 422 0.27 -17.60 29.43
N PRO A 423 -0.21 -17.90 30.65
CA PRO A 423 0.43 -17.39 31.86
C PRO A 423 1.90 -17.85 31.94
N PRO A 424 2.80 -17.01 32.51
CA PRO A 424 4.23 -17.34 32.60
C PRO A 424 4.42 -18.64 33.37
N GLN A 425 5.30 -19.51 32.84
CA GLN A 425 5.56 -20.83 33.43
C GLN A 425 6.50 -20.74 34.64
N GLN A 426 7.19 -19.62 34.82
CA GLN A 426 8.13 -19.39 35.92
C GLN A 426 7.61 -18.29 36.87
N PRO A 427 7.69 -18.48 38.19
CA PRO A 427 7.13 -17.54 39.19
C PRO A 427 7.85 -16.18 39.28
N ASN A 428 8.99 -15.99 38.60
CA ASN A 428 9.76 -14.73 38.60
C ASN A 428 9.64 -13.93 37.29
N GLU A 429 8.85 -14.38 36.31
CA GLU A 429 8.62 -13.65 35.06
C GLU A 429 7.42 -12.70 35.23
N VAL A 430 7.64 -11.40 34.96
CA VAL A 430 6.55 -10.41 34.93
C VAL A 430 5.61 -10.79 33.78
N PRO A 431 4.29 -10.91 34.00
CA PRO A 431 3.35 -11.23 32.94
C PRO A 431 3.30 -10.07 31.93
N MET A 432 3.89 -10.25 30.76
CA MET A 432 3.71 -9.34 29.64
C MET A 432 2.33 -9.62 29.02
N ILE A 433 1.35 -8.81 29.37
CA ILE A 433 0.00 -8.90 28.79
C ILE A 433 0.07 -8.25 27.41
N SER A 434 -0.22 -9.04 26.36
CA SER A 434 -0.30 -8.47 25.01
C SER A 434 -1.50 -7.51 24.89
N PRO A 435 -1.42 -6.46 24.06
CA PRO A 435 -2.53 -5.51 23.86
C PRO A 435 -3.84 -6.21 23.43
N LEU A 436 -3.70 -7.28 22.65
CA LEU A 436 -4.81 -8.15 22.26
C LEU A 436 -5.43 -8.86 23.46
N LEU A 437 -4.63 -9.47 24.33
CA LEU A 437 -5.15 -10.14 25.54
C LEU A 437 -5.79 -9.12 26.49
N HIS A 438 -5.19 -7.94 26.66
CA HIS A 438 -5.76 -6.87 27.47
C HIS A 438 -7.16 -6.47 26.96
N SER A 439 -7.28 -6.17 25.66
CA SER A 439 -8.54 -5.76 25.04
C SER A 439 -9.64 -6.83 25.08
N LEU A 440 -9.26 -8.12 25.07
CA LEU A 440 -10.18 -9.25 25.25
C LEU A 440 -10.66 -9.39 26.70
N CYS A 441 -9.81 -9.06 27.68
CA CYS A 441 -10.13 -9.19 29.10
C CYS A 441 -10.89 -8.00 29.69
N LEU A 442 -11.03 -6.89 28.93
CA LEU A 442 -11.83 -5.75 29.36
C LEU A 442 -13.28 -6.17 29.62
N SER A 443 -13.74 -5.96 30.87
CA SER A 443 -15.14 -6.19 31.22
C SER A 443 -16.03 -5.09 30.64
N PRO A 444 -17.19 -5.42 30.06
CA PRO A 444 -18.15 -4.43 29.60
C PRO A 444 -18.65 -3.58 30.78
N SER A 445 -18.34 -2.28 30.77
CA SER A 445 -18.73 -1.33 31.81
C SER A 445 -19.86 -0.40 31.36
N SER A 446 -20.64 0.10 32.33
CA SER A 446 -21.64 1.14 32.14
C SER A 446 -21.24 2.35 33.03
N PRO A 447 -21.07 3.56 32.47
CA PRO A 447 -21.43 4.00 31.12
C PRO A 447 -20.49 3.48 30.02
N LEU A 448 -21.03 3.30 28.82
CA LEU A 448 -20.29 2.76 27.66
C LEU A 448 -19.17 3.69 27.19
N ASN A 449 -17.98 3.12 27.00
CA ASN A 449 -16.88 3.75 26.27
C ASN A 449 -16.82 3.20 24.84
N ILE A 450 -17.12 4.05 23.85
CA ILE A 450 -17.19 3.66 22.41
C ILE A 450 -15.84 3.16 21.89
N ALA A 451 -14.72 3.73 22.37
CA ALA A 451 -13.38 3.30 22.00
C ALA A 451 -13.12 1.87 22.49
N ASN A 452 -13.47 1.57 23.74
CA ASN A 452 -13.33 0.23 24.31
C ASN A 452 -14.24 -0.78 23.61
N VAL A 453 -15.50 -0.43 23.33
CA VAL A 453 -16.42 -1.29 22.56
C VAL A 453 -15.82 -1.65 21.21
N THR A 454 -15.26 -0.66 20.50
CA THR A 454 -14.66 -0.87 19.19
C THR A 454 -13.38 -1.70 19.29
N SER A 455 -12.53 -1.43 20.28
CA SER A 455 -11.31 -2.21 20.54
C SER A 455 -11.63 -3.67 20.85
N THR A 456 -12.55 -3.91 21.80
CA THR A 456 -12.97 -5.27 22.16
C THR A 456 -13.61 -5.99 20.97
N HIS A 457 -14.45 -5.33 20.17
CA HIS A 457 -14.99 -5.92 18.95
C HIS A 457 -13.85 -6.33 17.99
N LEU A 458 -12.91 -5.44 17.66
CA LEU A 458 -11.79 -5.76 16.77
C LEU A 458 -10.88 -6.85 17.36
N ALA A 459 -10.69 -6.87 18.69
CA ALA A 459 -9.99 -7.93 19.41
C ALA A 459 -10.67 -9.30 19.22
N THR A 460 -12.02 -9.35 19.28
CA THR A 460 -12.75 -10.61 19.01
C THR A 460 -12.55 -11.10 17.57
N LEU A 461 -12.40 -10.20 16.59
CA LEU A 461 -12.11 -10.57 15.20
C LEU A 461 -10.68 -11.13 15.05
N LEU A 462 -9.67 -10.41 15.58
CA LEU A 462 -8.28 -10.87 15.57
C LEU A 462 -8.13 -12.24 16.24
N PHE A 463 -8.77 -12.42 17.40
CA PHE A 463 -8.73 -13.69 18.11
C PHE A 463 -9.49 -14.79 17.34
N SER A 464 -10.60 -14.46 16.68
CA SER A 464 -11.30 -15.42 15.80
C SER A 464 -10.40 -15.92 14.67
N HIS A 465 -9.61 -15.04 14.04
CA HIS A 465 -8.68 -15.43 12.97
C HIS A 465 -7.54 -16.33 13.44
N LEU A 466 -7.12 -16.21 14.72
CA LEU A 466 -6.16 -17.13 15.33
C LEU A 466 -6.74 -18.54 15.54
N LEU A 467 -8.04 -18.64 15.81
CA LEU A 467 -8.71 -19.92 16.10
C LEU A 467 -9.32 -20.59 14.86
N ALA A 468 -9.72 -19.81 13.87
CA ALA A 468 -10.48 -20.28 12.71
C ALA A 468 -9.73 -21.34 11.92
N GLY A 469 -10.23 -22.58 11.90
CA GLY A 469 -9.62 -23.69 11.16
C GLY A 469 -8.33 -24.26 11.77
N SER A 470 -7.97 -23.89 13.01
CA SER A 470 -6.82 -24.47 13.74
C SER A 470 -7.26 -25.21 15.00
N PRO A 471 -7.33 -26.56 14.99
CA PRO A 471 -7.68 -27.33 16.19
C PRO A 471 -6.59 -27.22 17.28
N ARG A 472 -5.32 -27.01 16.87
CA ARG A 472 -4.19 -26.83 17.78
C ARG A 472 -4.29 -25.50 18.52
N ALA A 473 -4.52 -24.40 17.81
CA ALA A 473 -4.69 -23.09 18.43
C ALA A 473 -5.88 -23.07 19.40
N LYS A 474 -7.02 -23.67 19.03
CA LYS A 474 -8.19 -23.83 19.92
C LYS A 474 -7.85 -24.58 21.21
N THR A 475 -7.10 -25.68 21.11
CA THR A 475 -6.68 -26.47 22.27
C THR A 475 -5.79 -25.65 23.21
N VAL A 476 -4.85 -24.89 22.66
CA VAL A 476 -3.96 -24.02 23.46
C VAL A 476 -4.74 -22.87 24.08
N ALA A 477 -5.64 -22.23 23.31
CA ALA A 477 -6.44 -21.09 23.76
C ALA A 477 -7.29 -21.38 25.00
N ARG A 478 -7.80 -22.62 25.14
CA ARG A 478 -8.54 -23.06 26.33
C ARG A 478 -7.70 -23.05 27.62
N SER A 479 -6.38 -23.04 27.50
CA SER A 479 -5.46 -22.98 28.64
C SER A 479 -5.11 -21.56 29.05
N ILE A 480 -5.61 -20.53 28.34
CA ILE A 480 -5.39 -19.12 28.68
C ILE A 480 -6.24 -18.79 29.91
N LYS A 481 -5.57 -18.33 30.95
CA LYS A 481 -6.15 -17.90 32.23
C LYS A 481 -5.60 -16.52 32.59
N PRO A 482 -6.35 -15.45 32.33
CA PRO A 482 -5.95 -14.09 32.70
C PRO A 482 -5.77 -13.98 34.23
N SER A 483 -4.82 -13.17 34.69
CA SER A 483 -4.65 -12.88 36.12
C SER A 483 -5.72 -11.89 36.60
N SER A 484 -6.24 -12.09 37.81
CA SER A 484 -7.30 -11.27 38.44
C SER A 484 -6.94 -9.80 38.65
N SER A 485 -5.66 -9.41 38.43
CA SER A 485 -5.18 -8.03 38.52
C SER A 485 -5.55 -7.16 37.30
N ILE A 486 -6.08 -7.75 36.22
CA ILE A 486 -6.42 -7.04 34.98
C ILE A 486 -7.82 -6.38 35.06
N SER A 487 -8.69 -6.87 35.95
CA SER A 487 -10.07 -6.43 36.09
C SER A 487 -10.27 -5.19 36.99
N GLY A 488 -9.19 -4.64 37.59
CA GLY A 488 -9.30 -3.68 38.70
C GLY A 488 -8.83 -2.23 38.48
N GLU A 489 -8.02 -1.93 37.46
CA GLU A 489 -7.51 -0.56 37.26
C GLU A 489 -7.97 0.01 35.92
N THR A 490 -8.88 0.99 35.97
CA THR A 490 -9.07 1.96 34.89
C THR A 490 -7.80 2.82 34.79
N SER A 491 -6.75 2.30 34.16
CA SER A 491 -5.66 3.14 33.67
C SER A 491 -6.23 4.02 32.56
N GLY A 492 -6.22 5.34 32.76
CA GLY A 492 -6.51 6.30 31.70
C GLY A 492 -5.59 6.10 30.48
N PRO A 493 -5.91 6.70 29.33
CA PRO A 493 -5.10 6.53 28.14
C PRO A 493 -3.68 7.07 28.40
N GLY A 494 -2.67 6.21 28.30
CA GLY A 494 -1.27 6.60 28.21
C GLY A 494 -0.51 6.82 29.52
N THR A 495 -0.26 5.76 30.30
CA THR A 495 0.80 5.78 31.33
C THR A 495 1.85 4.69 31.11
N LEU A 496 2.59 4.86 30.02
CA LEU A 496 3.96 4.38 29.89
C LEU A 496 4.90 5.60 29.72
N PHE A 497 4.62 6.66 30.49
CA PHE A 497 5.42 7.88 30.53
C PHE A 497 6.03 8.06 31.92
N VAL A 498 7.36 8.02 31.98
CA VAL A 498 8.16 8.36 33.17
C VAL A 498 8.42 9.87 33.17
N PRO A 499 8.18 10.56 34.30
CA PRO A 499 9.07 11.63 34.70
C PRO A 499 9.89 11.18 35.91
N ALA A 500 11.21 11.32 35.77
CA ALA A 500 12.13 11.28 36.89
C ALA A 500 11.72 12.33 37.92
N ASP A 501 11.40 11.90 39.14
CA ASP A 501 11.73 12.63 40.36
C ASP A 501 11.61 11.73 41.59
N ASN A 502 12.72 11.62 42.32
CA ASN A 502 12.84 10.95 43.61
C ASN A 502 11.95 11.63 44.65
N ASN A 503 10.88 10.98 45.10
CA ASN A 503 10.34 11.16 46.45
C ASN A 503 9.51 9.94 46.86
N THR A 504 10.09 9.11 47.72
CA THR A 504 9.42 7.98 48.39
C THR A 504 8.45 8.46 49.48
N PRO A 505 7.17 8.03 49.49
CA PRO A 505 6.37 7.98 50.70
C PRO A 505 6.58 6.65 51.43
N ALA A 506 6.48 6.69 52.75
CA ALA A 506 6.77 5.62 53.72
C ALA A 506 5.83 4.39 53.61
N PRO A 507 6.26 3.20 54.09
CA PRO A 507 5.50 1.96 53.95
C PRO A 507 4.33 1.92 54.94
N THR A 508 3.11 1.93 54.42
CA THR A 508 1.91 1.48 55.17
C THR A 508 1.90 -0.04 55.25
N GLN A 509 1.59 -0.55 56.43
CA GLN A 509 1.56 -1.98 56.78
C GLN A 509 0.50 -2.73 55.95
N PRO A 510 0.71 -4.04 55.68
CA PRO A 510 -0.27 -4.85 55.00
C PRO A 510 -1.44 -5.13 55.93
N ASP A 511 -2.66 -4.74 55.53
CA ASP A 511 -3.89 -5.19 56.16
C ASP A 511 -4.08 -6.68 55.84
N GLU A 512 -4.20 -7.48 56.91
CA GLU A 512 -4.55 -8.89 56.89
C GLU A 512 -6.06 -9.03 56.65
N ASP A 513 -6.50 -9.00 55.39
CA ASP A 513 -7.80 -9.53 55.01
C ASP A 513 -7.59 -10.64 53.96
N GLU A 514 -7.72 -11.88 54.44
CA GLU A 514 -7.84 -13.09 53.66
C GLU A 514 -9.17 -13.06 52.87
N ASP A 515 -9.18 -12.41 51.71
CA ASP A 515 -10.25 -12.62 50.73
C ASP A 515 -9.86 -13.75 49.79
N GLU A 516 -10.72 -14.77 49.73
CA GLU A 516 -10.62 -15.98 48.91
C GLU A 516 -10.18 -15.65 47.47
N GLU A 517 -8.92 -15.93 47.10
CA GLU A 517 -8.47 -15.83 45.70
C GLU A 517 -9.25 -16.84 44.85
N ASP A 518 -10.33 -16.37 44.21
CA ASP A 518 -11.08 -17.12 43.21
C ASP A 518 -10.10 -17.70 42.18
N ALA A 519 -10.17 -19.02 41.97
CA ALA A 519 -9.29 -19.72 41.05
C ALA A 519 -9.34 -19.06 39.65
N PRO A 520 -8.19 -18.85 38.99
CA PRO A 520 -8.14 -18.08 37.74
C PRO A 520 -9.02 -18.73 36.68
N GLN A 521 -10.01 -17.95 36.22
CA GLN A 521 -11.01 -18.36 35.25
C GLN A 521 -10.39 -18.49 33.85
N SER A 522 -10.94 -19.37 33.01
CA SER A 522 -10.52 -19.47 31.62
C SER A 522 -11.06 -18.30 30.80
N LEU A 523 -10.36 -17.95 29.73
CA LEU A 523 -10.81 -16.89 28.81
C LEU A 523 -12.19 -17.19 28.21
N LEU A 524 -12.53 -18.46 27.99
CA LEU A 524 -13.84 -18.86 27.50
C LEU A 524 -14.95 -18.61 28.53
N HIS A 525 -14.67 -18.85 29.82
CA HIS A 525 -15.60 -18.53 30.90
C HIS A 525 -15.84 -17.01 30.98
N LEU A 526 -14.76 -16.23 30.91
CA LEU A 526 -14.83 -14.77 30.89
C LEU A 526 -15.68 -14.24 29.72
N PHE A 527 -15.55 -14.80 28.52
CA PHE A 527 -16.38 -14.40 27.38
C PHE A 527 -17.86 -14.77 27.56
N SER A 528 -18.16 -15.89 28.21
CA SER A 528 -19.54 -16.26 28.55
C SER A 528 -20.15 -15.25 29.53
N GLU A 529 -19.42 -14.87 30.56
CA GLU A 529 -19.84 -13.86 31.54
C GLU A 529 -20.00 -12.48 30.90
N ASN A 530 -19.02 -12.02 30.13
CA ASN A 530 -19.08 -10.74 29.42
C ASN A 530 -20.26 -10.69 28.44
N LEU A 531 -20.56 -11.79 27.75
CA LEU A 531 -21.75 -11.88 26.89
C LEU A 531 -23.04 -11.73 27.68
N SER A 532 -23.16 -12.41 28.84
CA SER A 532 -24.31 -12.26 29.74
C SER A 532 -24.45 -10.83 30.27
N LEU A 533 -23.34 -10.19 30.65
CA LEU A 533 -23.31 -8.79 31.08
C LEU A 533 -23.73 -7.84 29.96
N CYS A 534 -23.32 -8.09 28.71
CA CYS A 534 -23.74 -7.29 27.57
C CYS A 534 -25.26 -7.39 27.34
N PHE A 535 -25.85 -8.58 27.41
CA PHE A 535 -27.31 -8.74 27.28
C PHE A 535 -28.08 -8.05 28.41
N LEU A 536 -27.58 -8.15 29.65
CA LEU A 536 -28.15 -7.47 30.79
C LEU A 536 -28.07 -5.94 30.64
N SER A 537 -26.91 -5.42 30.25
CA SER A 537 -26.68 -3.99 30.07
C SER A 537 -27.50 -3.43 28.91
N ARG A 538 -27.63 -4.19 27.81
CA ARG A 538 -28.54 -3.88 26.71
C ARG A 538 -29.97 -3.67 27.18
N SER A 539 -30.48 -4.54 28.06
CA SER A 539 -31.86 -4.42 28.58
C SER A 539 -32.09 -3.16 29.44
N ARG A 540 -31.01 -2.53 29.89
CA ARG A 540 -31.01 -1.32 30.74
C ARG A 540 -30.57 -0.06 29.98
N ALA A 541 -30.32 -0.15 28.67
CA ALA A 541 -29.85 0.97 27.87
C ALA A 541 -30.84 2.15 27.90
N GLU A 542 -30.31 3.37 27.99
CA GLU A 542 -31.14 4.58 28.12
C GLU A 542 -31.61 5.13 26.76
N ASN A 543 -30.89 4.79 25.68
CA ASN A 543 -31.19 5.28 24.33
C ASN A 543 -30.83 4.26 23.24
N ASP A 544 -31.46 4.40 22.07
CA ASP A 544 -31.26 3.52 20.89
C ASP A 544 -29.80 3.46 20.42
N ARG A 545 -29.00 4.51 20.65
CA ARG A 545 -27.57 4.52 20.27
C ARG A 545 -26.77 3.60 21.17
N GLU A 546 -27.00 3.67 22.48
CA GLU A 546 -26.39 2.81 23.49
C GLU A 546 -26.77 1.35 23.26
N GLU A 547 -28.06 1.08 23.03
CA GLU A 547 -28.55 -0.26 22.67
C GLU A 547 -27.85 -0.80 21.42
N ARG A 548 -27.66 0.03 20.39
CA ARG A 548 -26.95 -0.34 19.17
C ARG A 548 -25.48 -0.69 19.41
N GLU A 549 -24.79 0.03 20.29
CA GLU A 549 -23.40 -0.30 20.65
C GLU A 549 -23.29 -1.61 21.42
N TRP A 550 -24.22 -1.86 22.35
CA TRP A 550 -24.33 -3.16 23.02
C TRP A 550 -24.59 -4.29 22.03
N ASN A 551 -25.51 -4.09 21.08
CA ASN A 551 -25.80 -5.06 20.01
C ASN A 551 -24.55 -5.40 19.18
N ARG A 552 -23.69 -4.42 18.86
CA ARG A 552 -22.43 -4.66 18.13
C ARG A 552 -21.45 -5.51 18.93
N LEU A 553 -21.31 -5.24 20.23
CA LEU A 553 -20.42 -6.01 21.10
C LEU A 553 -20.91 -7.45 21.28
N ILE A 554 -22.23 -7.64 21.46
CA ILE A 554 -22.89 -8.95 21.50
C ILE A 554 -22.59 -9.74 20.22
N VAL A 555 -22.73 -9.12 19.04
CA VAL A 555 -22.43 -9.78 17.76
C VAL A 555 -20.96 -10.21 17.71
N GLY A 556 -20.01 -9.37 18.12
CA GLY A 556 -18.59 -9.73 18.17
C GLY A 556 -18.31 -10.98 19.01
N TYR A 557 -18.85 -11.04 20.24
CA TYR A 557 -18.71 -12.21 21.12
C TYR A 557 -19.35 -13.48 20.54
N ILE A 558 -20.57 -13.39 20.01
CA ILE A 558 -21.26 -14.56 19.46
C ILE A 558 -20.53 -15.08 18.22
N CYS A 559 -20.03 -14.19 17.35
CA CYS A 559 -19.24 -14.57 16.16
C CYS A 559 -17.93 -15.27 16.54
N LEU A 560 -17.24 -14.78 17.57
CA LEU A 560 -16.05 -15.41 18.12
C LEU A 560 -16.36 -16.80 18.69
N LEU A 561 -17.38 -16.89 19.56
CA LEU A 561 -17.79 -18.16 20.16
C LEU A 561 -18.21 -19.18 19.10
N ALA A 562 -18.97 -18.77 18.08
CA ALA A 562 -19.35 -19.64 16.97
C ALA A 562 -18.13 -20.23 16.24
N GLN A 563 -17.09 -19.44 16.02
CA GLN A 563 -15.86 -19.91 15.38
C GLN A 563 -15.00 -20.76 16.31
N TRP A 564 -14.94 -20.44 17.61
CA TRP A 564 -14.20 -21.22 18.60
C TRP A 564 -14.84 -22.60 18.82
N LEU A 565 -16.14 -22.65 19.09
CA LEU A 565 -16.87 -23.88 19.43
C LEU A 565 -17.04 -24.84 18.23
N TRP A 566 -16.91 -24.34 17.00
CA TRP A 566 -17.01 -25.16 15.79
C TRP A 566 -15.98 -26.30 15.77
N ASP A 567 -16.44 -27.55 15.70
CA ASP A 567 -15.56 -28.74 15.68
C ASP A 567 -14.63 -28.85 16.92
N ASP A 568 -15.01 -28.26 18.05
CA ASP A 568 -14.30 -28.40 19.34
C ASP A 568 -15.29 -28.79 20.47
N PRO A 569 -15.46 -30.10 20.73
CA PRO A 569 -16.35 -30.60 21.77
C PRO A 569 -15.98 -30.13 23.18
N LYS A 570 -14.68 -29.94 23.46
CA LYS A 570 -14.22 -29.57 24.79
C LYS A 570 -14.48 -28.10 25.09
N ALA A 571 -14.23 -27.22 24.12
CA ALA A 571 -14.64 -25.82 24.23
C ALA A 571 -16.17 -25.72 24.38
N THR A 572 -16.92 -26.51 23.61
CA THR A 572 -18.40 -26.49 23.67
C THR A 572 -18.91 -26.85 25.07
N ARG A 573 -18.33 -27.88 25.70
CA ARG A 573 -18.69 -28.28 27.06
C ARG A 573 -18.40 -27.16 28.08
N GLU A 574 -17.21 -26.59 28.02
CA GLU A 574 -16.77 -25.54 28.94
C GLU A 574 -17.64 -24.28 28.85
N PHE A 575 -18.06 -23.89 27.63
CA PHE A 575 -19.04 -22.82 27.42
C PHE A 575 -20.42 -23.14 28.02
N LEU A 576 -20.90 -24.38 27.87
CA LEU A 576 -22.17 -24.82 28.44
C LEU A 576 -22.13 -24.88 29.97
N GLU A 577 -21.00 -25.30 30.56
CA GLU A 577 -20.77 -25.31 32.02
C GLU A 577 -20.70 -23.88 32.59
N ALA A 578 -20.21 -22.91 31.81
CA ALA A 578 -20.22 -21.49 32.14
C ALA A 578 -21.61 -20.82 32.04
N GLY A 579 -22.69 -21.58 31.87
CA GLY A 579 -24.06 -21.06 31.82
C GLY A 579 -24.49 -20.48 30.47
N GLY A 580 -23.66 -20.61 29.41
CA GLY A 580 -23.91 -20.01 28.11
C GLY A 580 -25.25 -20.39 27.46
N LEU A 581 -25.82 -21.56 27.81
CA LEU A 581 -27.13 -21.98 27.32
C LEU A 581 -28.27 -21.04 27.74
N GLY A 582 -28.24 -20.50 28.96
CA GLY A 582 -29.26 -19.54 29.43
C GLY A 582 -29.20 -18.24 28.63
N THR A 583 -27.97 -17.76 28.40
CA THR A 583 -27.66 -16.54 27.65
C THR A 583 -28.15 -16.58 26.19
N LEU A 584 -28.17 -17.76 25.56
CA LEU A 584 -28.64 -17.91 24.18
C LEU A 584 -30.16 -18.05 24.05
N VAL A 585 -30.85 -18.62 25.05
CA VAL A 585 -32.29 -18.95 24.95
C VAL A 585 -33.17 -17.71 25.09
N GLU A 586 -32.78 -16.75 25.92
CA GLU A 586 -33.57 -15.53 26.15
C GLU A 586 -33.72 -14.66 24.87
N PRO A 587 -32.64 -14.33 24.12
CA PRO A 587 -32.75 -13.56 22.88
C PRO A 587 -33.53 -14.28 21.78
N ILE A 588 -33.42 -15.61 21.69
CA ILE A 588 -34.13 -16.40 20.67
C ILE A 588 -35.65 -16.37 20.88
N ASN A 589 -36.11 -16.27 22.12
CA ASN A 589 -37.54 -16.19 22.44
C ASN A 589 -38.16 -14.80 22.16
N GLN A 590 -37.33 -13.77 21.93
CA GLN A 590 -37.81 -12.42 21.68
C GLN A 590 -38.17 -12.26 20.19
N THR A 591 -39.46 -12.27 19.86
CA THR A 591 -39.96 -12.14 18.48
C THR A 591 -40.17 -10.67 18.09
N SER A 592 -39.11 -9.88 18.11
CA SER A 592 -39.15 -8.49 17.63
C SER A 592 -38.85 -8.44 16.13
N GLU A 593 -39.75 -7.87 15.31
CA GLU A 593 -39.59 -7.77 13.85
C GLU A 593 -38.44 -6.84 13.41
N SER A 594 -37.86 -6.06 14.34
CA SER A 594 -36.85 -5.03 14.05
C SER A 594 -35.39 -5.47 14.22
N GLU A 595 -35.10 -6.58 14.92
CA GLU A 595 -33.73 -6.99 15.29
C GLU A 595 -33.46 -8.50 15.11
N ASP A 596 -33.60 -9.00 13.89
CA ASP A 596 -33.47 -10.45 13.62
C ASP A 596 -32.01 -10.98 13.56
N LEU A 597 -30.99 -10.12 13.58
CA LEU A 597 -29.58 -10.53 13.50
C LEU A 597 -29.14 -11.33 14.73
N ILE A 598 -29.31 -10.77 15.94
CA ILE A 598 -28.82 -11.39 17.18
C ILE A 598 -29.54 -12.72 17.46
N PRO A 599 -30.88 -12.82 17.40
CA PRO A 599 -31.58 -14.09 17.55
C PRO A 599 -31.15 -15.13 16.50
N GLY A 600 -30.90 -14.69 15.27
CA GLY A 600 -30.43 -15.56 14.19
C GLY A 600 -29.04 -16.16 14.45
N ILE A 601 -28.07 -15.33 14.86
CA ILE A 601 -26.72 -15.81 15.19
C ILE A 601 -26.73 -16.64 16.49
N CYS A 602 -27.55 -16.28 17.49
CA CYS A 602 -27.76 -17.11 18.70
C CYS A 602 -28.31 -18.49 18.35
N ALA A 603 -29.30 -18.57 17.45
CA ALA A 603 -29.87 -19.84 17.00
C ALA A 603 -28.82 -20.72 16.30
N PHE A 604 -27.93 -20.12 15.51
CA PHE A 604 -26.81 -20.84 14.90
C PHE A 604 -25.78 -21.32 15.93
N LEU A 605 -25.39 -20.48 16.90
CA LEU A 605 -24.49 -20.87 17.99
C LEU A 605 -25.09 -21.99 18.86
N LEU A 606 -26.39 -21.94 19.15
CA LEU A 606 -27.11 -23.01 19.83
C LEU A 606 -27.06 -24.31 19.02
N GLY A 607 -27.21 -24.21 17.69
CA GLY A 607 -27.07 -25.35 16.78
C GLY A 607 -25.65 -25.93 16.75
N ILE A 608 -24.60 -25.09 16.81
CA ILE A 608 -23.21 -25.53 16.97
C ILE A 608 -23.05 -26.29 18.29
N CYS A 609 -23.57 -25.76 19.39
CA CYS A 609 -23.53 -26.42 20.69
C CYS A 609 -24.26 -27.77 20.69
N TYR A 610 -25.34 -27.90 19.91
CA TYR A 610 -26.07 -29.16 19.74
C TYR A 610 -25.29 -30.18 18.90
N GLU A 611 -24.65 -29.74 17.80
CA GLU A 611 -23.95 -30.64 16.87
C GLU A 611 -22.62 -31.15 17.43
N PHE A 612 -21.81 -30.28 18.05
CA PHE A 612 -20.42 -30.58 18.42
C PHE A 612 -20.21 -30.97 19.89
N ASN A 613 -21.25 -30.97 20.73
CA ASN A 613 -21.17 -31.51 22.08
C ASN A 613 -21.21 -33.05 22.10
N ARG A 614 -20.23 -33.70 21.44
CA ARG A 614 -20.14 -35.17 21.31
C ARG A 614 -18.77 -35.69 21.77
N GLU A 615 -18.76 -36.46 22.86
CA GLU A 615 -17.63 -37.33 23.20
C GLU A 615 -18.01 -38.81 22.98
N PRO A 616 -17.06 -39.68 22.61
CA PRO A 616 -17.33 -41.11 22.46
C PRO A 616 -17.69 -41.75 23.80
N GLY A 617 -18.99 -41.94 24.06
CA GLY A 617 -19.51 -42.69 25.22
C GLY A 617 -20.47 -41.95 26.14
N GLU A 618 -20.62 -40.61 26.03
CA GLU A 618 -21.42 -39.79 26.98
C GLU A 618 -22.70 -39.19 26.37
N ILE A 619 -23.40 -39.96 25.53
CA ILE A 619 -24.54 -39.48 24.72
C ILE A 619 -25.77 -39.09 25.59
N THR A 620 -25.89 -39.57 26.84
CA THR A 620 -27.16 -39.60 27.58
C THR A 620 -27.52 -38.37 28.40
N ARG A 621 -26.58 -37.50 28.81
CA ARG A 621 -26.92 -36.33 29.64
C ARG A 621 -27.32 -35.07 28.84
N HIS A 622 -26.78 -34.89 27.63
CA HIS A 622 -26.90 -33.61 26.90
C HIS A 622 -28.03 -33.60 25.86
N VAL A 623 -28.34 -34.75 25.27
CA VAL A 623 -29.61 -34.99 24.57
C VAL A 623 -30.79 -34.76 25.52
N ALA A 624 -30.61 -34.97 26.82
CA ALA A 624 -31.67 -34.71 27.82
C ALA A 624 -31.83 -33.21 28.18
N THR A 625 -30.87 -32.33 27.89
CA THR A 625 -30.95 -30.90 28.28
C THR A 625 -31.15 -29.95 27.09
N ILE A 626 -30.37 -30.06 26.02
CA ILE A 626 -30.45 -29.12 24.87
C ILE A 626 -31.63 -29.47 23.95
N HIS A 627 -31.88 -30.75 23.69
CA HIS A 627 -32.96 -31.16 22.78
C HIS A 627 -34.37 -30.75 23.26
N PRO A 628 -34.73 -30.88 24.56
CA PRO A 628 -36.01 -30.35 25.04
C PRO A 628 -36.14 -28.84 24.89
N ILE A 629 -35.04 -28.09 24.98
CA ILE A 629 -35.04 -26.64 24.75
C ILE A 629 -35.28 -26.35 23.27
N ILE A 630 -34.60 -27.04 22.36
CA ILE A 630 -34.85 -26.94 20.91
C ILE A 630 -36.32 -27.28 20.58
N SER A 631 -36.86 -28.34 21.19
CA SER A 631 -38.27 -28.72 21.01
C SER A 631 -39.25 -27.67 21.55
N ARG A 632 -38.90 -26.97 22.65
CA ARG A 632 -39.71 -25.87 23.22
C ARG A 632 -39.67 -24.61 22.36
N LEU A 633 -38.50 -24.25 21.84
CA LEU A 633 -38.31 -23.10 20.94
C LEU A 633 -38.97 -23.34 19.58
N GLY A 634 -39.00 -24.60 19.13
CA GLY A 634 -39.50 -25.00 17.83
C GLY A 634 -38.42 -24.90 16.75
N VAL A 635 -38.20 -26.00 16.04
CA VAL A 635 -37.16 -26.08 14.99
C VAL A 635 -37.44 -25.06 13.87
N ASP A 636 -38.71 -24.91 13.46
CA ASP A 636 -39.09 -23.96 12.41
C ASP A 636 -38.81 -22.50 12.79
N VAL A 637 -38.95 -22.14 14.07
CA VAL A 637 -38.65 -20.80 14.58
C VAL A 637 -37.14 -20.53 14.50
N LEU A 638 -36.32 -21.48 14.97
CA LEU A 638 -34.86 -21.39 14.89
C LEU A 638 -34.38 -21.26 13.43
N LEU A 639 -34.90 -22.10 12.53
CA LEU A 639 -34.58 -22.05 11.10
C LEU A 639 -35.05 -20.74 10.46
N GLY A 640 -36.20 -20.21 10.90
CA GLY A 640 -36.73 -18.91 10.50
C GLY A 640 -35.77 -17.77 10.86
N HIS A 641 -35.32 -17.69 12.11
CA HIS A 641 -34.34 -16.69 12.55
C HIS A 641 -33.04 -16.79 11.75
N MET A 642 -32.49 -17.99 11.57
CA MET A 642 -31.27 -18.20 10.76
C MET A 642 -31.44 -17.77 9.30
N SER A 643 -32.62 -17.95 8.71
CA SER A 643 -32.89 -17.56 7.33
C SER A 643 -32.93 -16.04 7.16
N ARG A 644 -33.51 -15.32 8.14
CA ARG A 644 -33.60 -13.85 8.14
C ARG A 644 -32.24 -13.15 8.28
N VAL A 645 -31.24 -13.79 8.89
CA VAL A 645 -29.85 -13.26 8.93
C VAL A 645 -29.34 -12.86 7.53
N ARG A 646 -29.63 -13.69 6.51
CA ARG A 646 -29.19 -13.41 5.13
C ARG A 646 -29.95 -12.27 4.46
N GLU A 647 -31.14 -11.93 4.97
CA GLU A 647 -32.02 -10.92 4.39
C GLU A 647 -31.61 -9.51 4.82
N HIS A 648 -30.89 -9.38 5.93
CA HIS A 648 -30.41 -8.10 6.44
C HIS A 648 -29.43 -7.39 5.49
N ASP A 649 -29.55 -6.06 5.45
CA ASP A 649 -28.71 -5.18 4.64
C ASP A 649 -27.23 -5.30 5.04
N TRP A 650 -26.92 -5.42 6.34
CA TRP A 650 -25.56 -5.61 6.85
C TRP A 650 -24.89 -6.84 6.23
N PHE A 651 -25.57 -7.99 6.23
CA PHE A 651 -25.04 -9.25 5.69
C PHE A 651 -24.83 -9.20 4.17
N LYS A 652 -25.65 -8.44 3.44
CA LYS A 652 -25.53 -8.24 1.98
C LYS A 652 -24.45 -7.23 1.61
N SER A 653 -24.22 -6.23 2.46
CA SER A 653 -23.30 -5.13 2.20
C SER A 653 -21.83 -5.47 2.44
N ILE A 654 -21.54 -6.52 3.21
CA ILE A 654 -20.16 -6.95 3.50
C ILE A 654 -19.58 -7.70 2.31
N SER A 655 -18.35 -7.34 1.95
CA SER A 655 -17.58 -7.94 0.87
C SER A 655 -16.17 -8.32 1.35
N PRO A 656 -15.41 -9.10 0.58
CA PRO A 656 -14.00 -9.35 0.89
C PRO A 656 -13.15 -8.07 0.97
N GLU A 657 -13.58 -6.99 0.30
CA GLU A 657 -12.82 -5.75 0.16
C GLU A 657 -13.14 -4.73 1.26
N SER A 658 -14.33 -4.79 1.88
CA SER A 658 -14.70 -3.90 2.97
C SER A 658 -15.78 -4.51 3.87
N MET A 659 -15.55 -4.39 5.19
CA MET A 659 -16.50 -4.73 6.25
C MET A 659 -17.07 -3.50 6.99
N VAL A 660 -16.63 -2.29 6.61
CA VAL A 660 -17.02 -1.04 7.26
C VAL A 660 -18.25 -0.44 6.56
N LEU A 661 -19.30 -0.21 7.33
CA LEU A 661 -20.55 0.36 6.85
C LEU A 661 -20.68 1.82 7.29
N ARG A 662 -21.45 2.61 6.54
CA ARG A 662 -21.82 3.98 6.95
C ARG A 662 -22.90 3.91 8.01
N TYR A 663 -22.80 4.74 9.04
CA TYR A 663 -23.86 4.96 10.01
C TYR A 663 -24.68 6.22 9.66
N PRO A 664 -26.03 6.15 9.66
CA PRO A 664 -26.85 4.94 9.69
C PRO A 664 -26.79 4.20 8.35
N THR A 665 -26.84 2.87 8.37
CA THR A 665 -26.75 2.03 7.15
C THR A 665 -27.81 2.37 6.10
N LYS A 666 -28.97 2.84 6.55
CA LYS A 666 -30.02 3.41 5.70
C LYS A 666 -29.81 4.92 5.59
N ALA A 667 -29.00 5.35 4.63
CA ALA A 667 -28.85 6.77 4.34
C ALA A 667 -30.20 7.36 3.88
N LEU A 668 -30.73 8.33 4.62
CA LEU A 668 -31.68 9.30 4.05
C LEU A 668 -30.92 10.08 2.98
N GLN A 669 -31.45 10.15 1.77
CA GLN A 669 -30.79 10.68 0.56
C GLN A 669 -30.35 12.16 0.60
N ASN A 670 -30.25 12.83 1.76
CA ASN A 670 -30.01 14.29 1.84
C ASN A 670 -29.17 14.76 3.05
N THR A 671 -28.39 13.91 3.73
CA THR A 671 -27.47 14.39 4.78
C THR A 671 -26.18 14.97 4.21
N PRO A 672 -25.73 16.17 4.65
CA PRO A 672 -24.52 16.83 4.16
C PRO A 672 -23.25 16.00 4.47
N PRO A 673 -22.12 16.28 3.78
CA PRO A 673 -20.85 15.57 3.94
C PRO A 673 -20.10 16.03 5.21
N VAL A 674 -20.74 15.91 6.38
CA VAL A 674 -20.03 15.97 7.68
C VAL A 674 -19.43 14.58 7.91
N GLU A 675 -18.24 14.51 8.52
CA GLU A 675 -17.49 13.29 8.84
C GLU A 675 -18.43 12.12 9.16
N GLN A 676 -18.52 11.18 8.22
CA GLN A 676 -19.50 10.11 8.29
C GLN A 676 -19.01 9.08 9.31
N GLU A 677 -19.80 8.86 10.36
CA GLU A 677 -19.54 7.82 11.33
C GLU A 677 -19.60 6.44 10.63
N GLY A 678 -18.62 5.58 10.90
CA GLY A 678 -18.60 4.21 10.41
C GLY A 678 -19.10 3.23 11.46
N GLU A 679 -19.49 2.02 11.04
CA GLU A 679 -19.82 0.92 11.94
C GLU A 679 -19.36 -0.43 11.37
N ILE A 680 -18.98 -1.36 12.25
CA ILE A 680 -18.61 -2.74 11.90
C ILE A 680 -19.55 -3.67 12.66
N TRP A 681 -20.10 -4.66 11.94
CA TRP A 681 -21.04 -5.66 12.45
C TRP A 681 -20.51 -7.09 12.28
N LEU A 682 -20.10 -7.47 11.08
CA LEU A 682 -19.52 -8.78 10.79
C LEU A 682 -18.34 -8.60 9.84
N ASP A 683 -17.36 -9.50 9.92
CA ASP A 683 -16.26 -9.59 8.95
C ASP A 683 -16.59 -10.58 7.83
N TRP A 684 -15.84 -10.51 6.73
CA TRP A 684 -16.03 -11.43 5.61
C TRP A 684 -15.75 -12.88 5.99
N SER A 685 -14.74 -13.13 6.84
CA SER A 685 -14.37 -14.48 7.27
C SER A 685 -15.50 -15.17 8.03
N PHE A 686 -16.22 -14.46 8.92
CA PHE A 686 -17.41 -15.01 9.55
C PHE A 686 -18.57 -15.20 8.57
N VAL A 687 -18.81 -14.25 7.65
CA VAL A 687 -19.87 -14.38 6.64
C VAL A 687 -19.65 -15.60 5.74
N ASP A 688 -18.40 -15.87 5.33
CA ASP A 688 -18.02 -17.04 4.56
C ASP A 688 -18.15 -18.34 5.38
N PHE A 689 -17.71 -18.31 6.65
CA PHE A 689 -17.89 -19.40 7.61
C PHE A 689 -19.38 -19.75 7.79
N TRP A 690 -20.24 -18.76 8.01
CA TRP A 690 -21.68 -18.95 8.11
C TRP A 690 -22.25 -19.55 6.81
N LYS A 691 -21.89 -18.95 5.66
CA LYS A 691 -22.38 -19.38 4.35
C LYS A 691 -22.08 -20.86 4.09
N SER A 692 -20.87 -21.28 4.42
CA SER A 692 -20.37 -22.64 4.24
C SER A 692 -21.01 -23.67 5.18
N ASN A 693 -21.39 -23.26 6.40
CA ASN A 693 -21.70 -24.19 7.49
C ASN A 693 -23.16 -24.20 7.94
N GLN A 694 -23.98 -23.20 7.58
CA GLN A 694 -25.38 -23.13 7.98
C GLN A 694 -26.20 -24.37 7.62
N HIS A 695 -25.98 -25.01 6.46
CA HIS A 695 -26.76 -26.18 6.07
C HIS A 695 -26.48 -27.40 6.94
N THR A 696 -25.25 -27.52 7.44
CA THR A 696 -24.86 -28.55 8.42
C THR A 696 -25.67 -28.38 9.70
N ILE A 697 -25.73 -27.14 10.21
CA ILE A 697 -26.46 -26.82 11.44
C ILE A 697 -27.99 -26.95 11.25
N GLN A 698 -28.53 -26.49 10.13
CA GLN A 698 -29.96 -26.66 9.81
C GLN A 698 -30.36 -28.13 9.79
N ARG A 699 -29.52 -29.00 9.20
CA ARG A 699 -29.74 -30.44 9.20
C ARG A 699 -29.63 -31.03 10.60
N GLY A 700 -28.62 -30.64 11.38
CA GLY A 700 -28.43 -31.08 12.75
C GLY A 700 -29.67 -30.80 13.60
N LEU A 701 -30.16 -29.56 13.58
CA LEU A 701 -31.36 -29.14 14.34
C LEU A 701 -32.65 -29.88 13.94
N ALA A 702 -32.78 -30.30 12.68
CA ALA A 702 -33.94 -31.03 12.17
C ALA A 702 -33.86 -32.57 12.38
N THR A 703 -32.72 -33.09 12.83
CA THR A 703 -32.48 -34.52 12.96
C THR A 703 -32.76 -35.01 14.37
N ASP A 704 -33.60 -36.05 14.50
CA ASP A 704 -33.92 -36.66 15.80
C ASP A 704 -32.66 -37.23 16.48
N PRO A 705 -32.47 -36.99 17.80
CA PRO A 705 -31.28 -37.44 18.54
C PRO A 705 -31.03 -38.96 18.47
N SER A 706 -32.09 -39.74 18.29
CA SER A 706 -32.04 -41.21 18.16
C SER A 706 -31.54 -41.68 16.79
N THR A 707 -31.60 -40.83 15.76
CA THR A 707 -31.12 -41.12 14.39
C THR A 707 -29.69 -40.66 14.15
N LEU A 708 -29.21 -39.68 14.92
CA LEU A 708 -27.79 -39.35 15.02
C LEU A 708 -26.95 -40.52 15.55
N ALA A 709 -27.55 -41.39 16.37
CA ALA A 709 -26.91 -42.61 16.87
C ALA A 709 -26.75 -43.74 15.83
N SER A 710 -27.54 -43.74 14.74
CA SER A 710 -27.52 -44.81 13.72
C SER A 710 -26.80 -44.42 12.43
N SER A 711 -26.54 -43.14 12.20
CA SER A 711 -25.77 -42.61 11.05
C SER A 711 -24.27 -42.48 11.33
N SER A 712 -23.84 -42.63 12.59
CA SER A 712 -22.45 -42.70 13.02
C SER A 712 -21.95 -44.13 13.25
N GLY A 713 -22.52 -45.11 12.54
CA GLY A 713 -21.89 -46.40 12.32
C GLY A 713 -21.33 -46.39 10.89
N PRO A 714 -20.02 -46.53 10.66
CA PRO A 714 -19.53 -46.61 9.30
C PRO A 714 -20.16 -47.83 8.63
N SER A 715 -20.68 -47.68 7.40
CA SER A 715 -20.92 -48.82 6.50
C SER A 715 -19.69 -49.72 6.52
N ALA A 716 -19.85 -51.04 6.41
CA ALA A 716 -18.72 -51.98 6.47
C ALA A 716 -17.54 -51.57 5.55
N GLU A 717 -17.84 -50.92 4.42
CA GLU A 717 -16.87 -50.34 3.50
C GLU A 717 -16.18 -49.08 4.05
N SER A 718 -16.92 -48.18 4.69
CA SER A 718 -16.37 -47.01 5.40
C SER A 718 -15.56 -47.42 6.62
N ALA A 719 -15.89 -48.53 7.29
CA ALA A 719 -15.16 -49.03 8.45
C ALA A 719 -13.82 -49.64 8.02
N MET A 720 -13.80 -50.34 6.89
CA MET A 720 -12.58 -50.85 6.27
C MET A 720 -11.71 -49.70 5.72
N LEU A 721 -12.32 -48.66 5.13
CA LEU A 721 -11.60 -47.47 4.69
C LEU A 721 -11.06 -46.65 5.87
N ILE A 722 -11.81 -46.51 6.96
CA ILE A 722 -11.35 -45.84 8.18
C ILE A 722 -10.24 -46.65 8.83
N ASN A 723 -10.30 -47.99 8.84
CA ASN A 723 -9.19 -48.80 9.33
C ASN A 723 -7.96 -48.71 8.42
N SER A 724 -8.12 -48.70 7.09
CA SER A 724 -6.99 -48.50 6.18
C SER A 724 -6.39 -47.09 6.30
N LEU A 725 -7.23 -46.06 6.44
CA LEU A 725 -6.80 -44.69 6.70
C LEU A 725 -6.15 -44.56 8.07
N LYS A 726 -6.62 -45.26 9.11
CA LYS A 726 -5.97 -45.32 10.43
C LYS A 726 -4.62 -46.04 10.37
N ASP A 727 -4.48 -47.05 9.52
CA ASP A 727 -3.20 -47.72 9.29
C ASP A 727 -2.23 -46.83 8.51
N VAL A 728 -2.72 -46.10 7.50
CA VAL A 728 -1.95 -45.07 6.79
C VAL A 728 -1.55 -43.93 7.73
N ILE A 729 -2.46 -43.45 8.58
CA ILE A 729 -2.17 -42.43 9.59
C ILE A 729 -1.15 -42.96 10.60
N ARG A 730 -1.24 -44.21 11.06
CA ARG A 730 -0.21 -44.80 11.94
C ARG A 730 1.15 -44.87 11.25
N SER A 731 1.18 -45.26 9.98
CA SER A 731 2.41 -45.27 9.18
C SER A 731 2.98 -43.86 9.00
N GLN A 732 2.12 -42.88 8.70
CA GLN A 732 2.51 -41.48 8.53
C GLN A 732 2.94 -40.83 9.85
N VAL A 733 2.31 -41.16 10.98
CA VAL A 733 2.72 -40.69 12.31
C VAL A 733 4.09 -41.26 12.66
N GLN A 734 4.34 -42.55 12.38
CA GLN A 734 5.68 -43.13 12.56
C GLN A 734 6.72 -42.48 11.65
N GLU A 735 6.36 -42.15 10.41
CA GLU A 735 7.23 -41.46 9.48
C GLU A 735 7.47 -40.00 9.89
N ILE A 736 6.45 -39.30 10.39
CA ILE A 736 6.55 -37.96 10.97
C ILE A 736 7.42 -37.98 12.21
N ASP A 737 7.26 -38.94 13.11
CA ASP A 737 8.11 -39.09 14.30
C ASP A 737 9.57 -39.36 13.89
N ALA A 738 9.79 -40.20 12.88
CA ALA A 738 11.14 -40.46 12.35
C ALA A 738 11.75 -39.22 11.67
N LEU A 739 10.93 -38.45 10.94
CA LEU A 739 11.34 -37.20 10.31
C LEU A 739 11.59 -36.09 11.33
N GLN A 740 10.77 -36.00 12.39
CA GLN A 740 10.96 -35.08 13.51
C GLN A 740 12.22 -35.43 14.30
N LEU A 741 12.51 -36.71 14.50
CA LEU A 741 13.76 -37.16 15.12
C LEU A 741 14.96 -36.73 14.26
N ARG A 742 14.89 -36.95 12.94
CA ARG A 742 15.91 -36.48 11.99
C ARG A 742 16.03 -34.96 11.95
N LEU A 743 14.92 -34.23 12.03
CA LEU A 743 14.90 -32.77 12.10
C LEU A 743 15.52 -32.26 13.39
N LYS A 744 15.33 -32.98 14.50
CA LYS A 744 15.95 -32.66 15.79
C LYS A 744 17.44 -32.97 15.78
N GLU A 745 17.86 -34.06 15.15
CA GLU A 745 19.28 -34.37 14.93
C GLU A 745 19.95 -33.33 14.01
N LEU A 746 19.28 -32.95 12.92
CA LEU A 746 19.73 -31.92 11.99
C LEU A 746 19.72 -30.53 12.63
N SER A 747 18.75 -30.19 13.48
CA SER A 747 18.70 -28.89 14.17
C SER A 747 19.77 -28.79 15.27
N VAL A 748 20.10 -29.90 15.94
CA VAL A 748 21.25 -29.97 16.85
C VAL A 748 22.57 -29.86 16.08
N ALA A 749 22.66 -30.48 14.90
CA ALA A 749 23.81 -30.32 14.01
C ALA A 749 23.92 -28.87 13.47
N GLU A 750 22.80 -28.25 13.10
CA GLU A 750 22.72 -26.86 12.65
C GLU A 750 23.06 -25.89 13.79
N ALA A 751 22.61 -26.14 15.03
CA ALA A 751 22.99 -25.35 16.20
C ALA A 751 24.51 -25.44 16.47
N ARG A 752 25.13 -26.61 16.28
CA ARG A 752 26.59 -26.77 16.34
C ARG A 752 27.30 -26.01 15.22
N VAL A 753 26.76 -26.03 14.00
CA VAL A 753 27.31 -25.29 12.86
C VAL A 753 27.13 -23.78 13.02
N ARG A 754 25.98 -23.29 13.53
CA ARG A 754 25.74 -21.88 13.87
C ARG A 754 26.64 -21.41 15.01
N SER A 755 26.89 -22.24 16.02
CA SER A 755 27.85 -21.94 17.08
C SER A 755 29.27 -21.77 16.53
N HIS A 756 29.71 -22.69 15.65
CA HIS A 756 30.97 -22.54 14.92
C HIS A 756 30.98 -21.33 13.97
N GLY A 757 29.85 -21.02 13.32
CA GLY A 757 29.67 -19.87 12.45
C GLY A 757 29.75 -18.54 13.20
N CYS A 758 29.18 -18.47 14.40
CA CYS A 758 29.25 -17.31 15.30
C CYS A 758 30.69 -17.07 15.78
N ILE A 759 31.42 -18.12 16.15
CA ILE A 759 32.85 -18.02 16.53
C ILE A 759 33.68 -17.56 15.32
N ARG A 760 33.42 -18.09 14.12
CA ARG A 760 34.12 -17.69 12.89
C ARG A 760 33.80 -16.24 12.50
N MET A 761 32.58 -15.78 12.72
CA MET A 761 32.15 -14.41 12.46
C MET A 761 32.75 -13.43 13.46
N LEU A 762 32.76 -13.78 14.75
CA LEU A 762 33.43 -12.98 15.79
C LEU A 762 34.93 -12.85 15.46
N LEU A 763 35.58 -13.95 15.08
CA LEU A 763 36.99 -13.95 14.66
C LEU A 763 37.22 -13.09 13.41
N LEU A 764 36.36 -13.17 12.40
CA LEU A 764 36.46 -12.36 11.18
C LEU A 764 36.25 -10.87 11.47
N THR A 765 35.31 -10.53 12.38
CA THR A 765 35.06 -9.14 12.79
C THR A 765 36.24 -8.58 13.58
N MET A 766 36.85 -9.39 14.44
CA MET A 766 38.07 -9.01 15.17
C MET A 766 39.26 -8.82 14.23
N ILE A 767 39.43 -9.71 13.23
CA ILE A 767 40.48 -9.60 12.21
C ILE A 767 40.26 -8.35 11.35
N ASN A 768 39.04 -8.07 10.89
CA ASN A 768 38.74 -6.88 10.10
C ASN A 768 38.96 -5.59 10.90
N ARG A 769 38.64 -5.59 12.20
CA ARG A 769 38.94 -4.47 13.10
C ARG A 769 40.45 -4.25 13.25
N GLN A 770 41.21 -5.33 13.42
CA GLN A 770 42.68 -5.25 13.47
C GLN A 770 43.28 -4.79 12.14
N LEU A 771 42.71 -5.23 11.01
CA LEU A 771 43.13 -4.80 9.68
C LEU A 771 42.89 -3.29 9.51
N ALA A 772 41.70 -2.79 9.84
CA ALA A 772 41.38 -1.37 9.80
C ALA A 772 42.27 -0.53 10.72
N GLU A 773 42.55 -1.01 11.95
CA GLU A 773 43.49 -0.36 12.86
C GLU A 773 44.93 -0.34 12.29
N SER A 774 45.35 -1.40 11.61
CA SER A 774 46.67 -1.47 10.98
C SER A 774 46.78 -0.57 9.74
N GLU A 775 45.72 -0.50 8.92
CA GLU A 775 45.64 0.38 7.77
C GLU A 775 45.67 1.86 8.19
N ALA A 776 44.94 2.22 9.25
CA ALA A 776 44.99 3.56 9.83
C ALA A 776 46.40 3.94 10.30
N ARG A 777 47.11 3.02 10.98
CA ARG A 777 48.51 3.24 11.39
C ARG A 777 49.46 3.36 10.21
N ILE A 778 49.23 2.60 9.12
CA ILE A 778 50.04 2.71 7.91
C ILE A 778 49.85 4.09 7.26
N VAL A 779 48.62 4.61 7.23
CA VAL A 779 48.34 5.95 6.71
C VAL A 779 48.98 7.03 7.59
N GLU A 780 48.88 6.90 8.91
CA GLU A 780 49.49 7.83 9.87
C GLU A 780 51.02 7.85 9.76
N LEU A 781 51.67 6.67 9.77
CA LEU A 781 53.12 6.55 9.58
C LEU A 781 53.56 7.03 8.19
N GLY A 782 52.74 6.82 7.16
CA GLY A 782 52.99 7.33 5.81
C GLY A 782 52.97 8.86 5.76
N ALA A 783 52.04 9.50 6.47
CA ALA A 783 51.98 10.96 6.61
C ALA A 783 53.19 11.49 7.39
N GLU A 784 53.56 10.86 8.51
CA GLU A 784 54.75 11.22 9.27
C GLU A 784 56.03 11.12 8.43
N LEU A 785 56.18 10.04 7.65
CA LEU A 785 57.32 9.86 6.76
C LEU A 785 57.42 10.98 5.72
N GLN A 786 56.30 11.35 5.08
CA GLN A 786 56.27 12.47 4.12
C GLN A 786 56.66 13.80 4.77
N THR A 787 56.22 14.06 6.00
CA THR A 787 56.62 15.29 6.71
C THR A 787 58.10 15.30 7.09
N SER A 788 58.66 14.14 7.46
CA SER A 788 60.08 13.97 7.78
C SER A 788 60.97 14.14 6.55
N ASP A 789 60.58 13.55 5.42
CA ASP A 789 61.27 13.71 4.14
C ASP A 789 61.21 15.17 3.63
N GLY A 790 60.09 15.86 3.85
CA GLY A 790 59.98 17.29 3.56
C GLY A 790 61.00 18.11 4.35
N LYS A 791 61.12 17.85 5.66
CA LYS A 791 62.11 18.52 6.52
C LYS A 791 63.54 18.19 6.12
N LYS A 792 63.84 16.93 5.76
CA LYS A 792 65.16 16.55 5.26
C LYS A 792 65.54 17.33 4.01
N ARG A 793 64.62 17.45 3.05
CA ARG A 793 64.85 18.22 1.81
C ARG A 793 65.06 19.71 2.08
N GLU A 794 64.34 20.29 3.05
CA GLU A 794 64.58 21.68 3.46
C GLU A 794 65.98 21.85 4.06
N VAL A 795 66.39 20.93 4.95
CA VAL A 795 67.73 20.96 5.53
C VAL A 795 68.82 20.74 4.48
N GLU A 796 68.63 19.81 3.53
CA GLU A 796 69.54 19.60 2.40
C GLU A 796 69.66 20.87 1.55
N LYS A 797 68.55 21.55 1.29
CA LYS A 797 68.55 22.82 0.56
C LYS A 797 69.26 23.94 1.33
N GLU A 798 69.04 24.03 2.64
CA GLU A 798 69.77 24.99 3.50
C GLU A 798 71.28 24.68 3.51
N GLN A 799 71.66 23.40 3.49
CA GLN A 799 73.07 22.99 3.40
C GLN A 799 73.66 23.34 2.03
N GLU A 800 72.95 23.12 0.93
CA GLU A 800 73.36 23.55 -0.41
C GLU A 800 73.53 25.08 -0.49
N ASP A 801 72.57 25.85 0.03
CA ASP A 801 72.65 27.32 0.09
C ASP A 801 73.85 27.79 0.94
N LEU A 802 74.14 27.11 2.05
CA LEU A 802 75.32 27.37 2.88
C LEU A 802 76.63 27.05 2.16
N LEU A 803 76.68 25.97 1.38
CA LEU A 803 77.84 25.62 0.56
C LEU A 803 78.10 26.67 -0.52
N VAL A 804 77.05 27.18 -1.17
CA VAL A 804 77.16 28.29 -2.14
C VAL A 804 77.68 29.55 -1.45
N LEU A 805 77.18 29.88 -0.27
CA LEU A 805 77.69 31.02 0.51
C LEU A 805 79.15 30.84 0.93
N LEU A 806 79.56 29.62 1.30
CA LEU A 806 80.94 29.28 1.62
C LEU A 806 81.84 29.42 0.39
N ASP A 807 81.40 29.00 -0.79
CA ASP A 807 82.14 29.16 -2.04
C ASP A 807 82.23 30.63 -2.48
N ASP A 808 81.15 31.41 -2.34
CA ASP A 808 81.19 32.86 -2.54
C ASP A 808 82.17 33.54 -1.57
N MET A 809 82.24 33.06 -0.33
CA MET A 809 83.19 33.54 0.66
C MET A 809 84.64 33.10 0.35
N SER A 810 84.83 31.87 -0.12
CA SER A 810 86.13 31.32 -0.50
C SER A 810 86.69 32.08 -1.71
N THR A 811 85.87 32.32 -2.75
CA THR A 811 86.23 33.07 -3.95
C THR A 811 86.47 34.55 -3.64
N LYS A 812 85.74 35.14 -2.70
CA LYS A 812 85.98 36.51 -2.21
C LYS A 812 87.28 36.57 -1.41
N ARG A 813 87.56 35.62 -0.51
CA ARG A 813 88.87 35.50 0.16
C ARG A 813 90.00 35.33 -0.84
N ARG A 814 89.83 34.53 -1.90
CA ARG A 814 90.83 34.35 -2.96
C ARG A 814 91.10 35.66 -3.70
N ARG A 815 90.04 36.40 -4.06
CA ARG A 815 90.14 37.75 -4.68
C ARG A 815 90.80 38.77 -3.76
N ASP A 816 90.47 38.78 -2.47
CA ASP A 816 91.05 39.71 -1.51
C ASP A 816 92.52 39.36 -1.21
N LYS A 817 92.87 38.08 -1.07
CA LYS A 817 94.27 37.60 -1.00
C LYS A 817 95.05 38.02 -2.25
N GLN A 818 94.46 37.91 -3.45
CA GLN A 818 95.11 38.35 -4.70
C GLN A 818 95.32 39.87 -4.74
N ARG A 819 94.33 40.67 -4.33
CA ARG A 819 94.48 42.13 -4.19
C ARG A 819 95.53 42.52 -3.15
N MET A 820 95.63 41.79 -2.03
CA MET A 820 96.66 42.04 -1.01
C MET A 820 98.06 41.68 -1.50
N ARG A 821 98.20 40.60 -2.31
CA ARG A 821 99.45 40.25 -3.01
C ARG A 821 99.85 41.34 -4.02
N GLU A 822 98.91 41.87 -4.80
CA GLU A 822 99.14 42.98 -5.73
C GLU A 822 99.52 44.30 -5.02
N ALA A 823 99.06 44.49 -3.78
CA ALA A 823 99.38 45.64 -2.94
C ALA A 823 100.68 45.48 -2.11
N GLY A 824 101.41 44.36 -2.24
CA GLY A 824 102.68 44.12 -1.55
C GLY A 824 102.58 43.78 -0.06
N MET A 825 101.41 43.30 0.40
CA MET A 825 101.19 42.86 1.79
C MET A 825 101.42 41.33 1.92
N GLU A 826 102.03 40.88 3.03
CA GLU A 826 102.21 39.43 3.33
C GLU A 826 100.85 38.74 3.54
N VAL A 827 100.66 37.57 2.93
CA VAL A 827 99.42 36.78 3.02
C VAL A 827 99.76 35.32 3.38
N SER A 828 99.08 34.76 4.39
CA SER A 828 99.33 33.39 4.86
C SER A 828 98.94 32.32 3.85
N GLU A 829 99.87 31.39 3.63
CA GLU A 829 99.77 30.20 2.80
C GLU A 829 99.48 28.99 3.69
N ASP A 830 98.22 28.79 4.07
CA ASP A 830 97.76 27.52 4.61
C ASP A 830 96.36 27.27 4.01
N GLU A 831 96.24 26.11 3.35
CA GLU A 831 95.06 25.49 2.73
C GLU A 831 94.69 25.95 1.30
N ALA A 832 95.37 25.30 0.35
CA ALA A 832 94.86 24.87 -0.94
C ALA A 832 94.80 23.33 -0.91
N ASP A 833 93.67 22.79 -1.40
CA ASP A 833 93.46 21.49 -2.04
C ASP A 833 93.85 20.18 -1.31
N ASP A 834 92.82 19.42 -0.91
CA ASP A 834 92.76 17.94 -0.78
C ASP A 834 91.30 17.58 -1.17
N ASP A 835 90.94 16.57 -1.94
CA ASP A 835 91.58 15.77 -2.97
C ASP A 835 90.42 14.96 -3.62
N ASP A 836 90.52 14.73 -4.92
CA ASP A 836 89.72 13.75 -5.65
C ASP A 836 90.03 12.34 -5.13
N GLU A 837 89.03 11.59 -4.63
CA GLU A 837 89.15 10.13 -4.47
C GLU A 837 87.92 9.41 -5.04
N ASP A 838 88.17 8.73 -6.17
CA ASP A 838 87.39 7.65 -6.75
C ASP A 838 87.36 6.43 -5.81
N GLU A 839 86.18 5.86 -5.53
CA GLU A 839 86.06 4.45 -5.12
C GLU A 839 85.03 3.73 -6.01
N ASP A 840 85.58 2.87 -6.87
CA ASP A 840 84.95 1.80 -7.62
C ASP A 840 84.76 0.54 -6.72
N GLU A 841 83.90 -0.37 -7.18
CA GLU A 841 83.74 -1.81 -6.81
C GLU A 841 82.68 -2.23 -5.77
N GLY A 842 81.59 -2.82 -6.29
CA GLY A 842 81.45 -4.30 -6.27
C GLY A 842 80.51 -4.96 -5.27
N GLY A 843 79.60 -5.82 -5.78
CA GLY A 843 79.23 -7.08 -5.10
C GLY A 843 77.74 -7.36 -4.86
N ASP A 844 77.21 -8.28 -5.68
CA ASP A 844 76.04 -9.18 -5.53
C ASP A 844 75.34 -9.30 -4.15
N GLU A 845 74.02 -9.07 -4.11
CA GLU A 845 72.93 -10.07 -3.99
C GLU A 845 71.54 -9.42 -4.12
#